data_AF-A0A0N5CRT1-F1
#
_entry.id   AF-A0A0N5CRT1-F1
#
_cell.length_a   1.000
_cell.length_b   1.000
_cell.length_c   1.000
_cell.angle_alpha   90.00
_cell.angle_beta   90.00
_cell.angle_gamma   90.00
#
_symmetry.space_group_name_H-M   'P 1'
#
loop_
_entity.id
_entity.type
_entity.pdbx_description
1 polymer ?
#
loop_
_entity_poly.entity_id
_entity_poly.type
_entity_poly.pdbx_seq_one_letter_code
_entity_poly.pdbx_strand_id
1 'polypeptide(L)'
;MDLISNEQKYLLSKGSGHFVPLDRPGPSLQMLNAFINKYPYSTPLPIPTVLTPIKKQYKIKEKIGAMELNVTEESIKTQESNFQASNITDYVASLPGQVFNATFKLFSGYLDIGGQKFLHYLLTQHENYTEKPLLLWLGDGPGCSSIYEALTNIGPFRVDYNADLLHEDPYSWTQVLESLLIALKVFFERYPVLKSQSLFIFGKGYGSIHALMLADKLLAKNEIELDGIGLVNGLLNYEQIINTVVGEMYFSGLLGKENPSGNMYRSCYKEFISLKSKPLKSKSRVKRQAYHRGDLPLTDEYPFVNQPNRTNYLSTDAFASFPCYMDYSSAVYFNLPGVQRALHVSGEWRKCNSDIDYSRKYFNMEQHLKNILERKHRAIKVMVVDGDSHLYNNFLANQWFIEDFATMYNLDVEHSHSPWTYRLSKTYLKQYAGFAKTFTSKMNDPLSPITKISLVTVKGAGYYIALDRPAPMLQLISNFLGGSNINNTVPVQAPQPILPPYTPPPPLRVTRKEADKVYDLPGLTYDINFDHYAGYLYASDGNYIHYWFVESQSNPATDPLIIWFTGGPGCSSIGALLIENGPFRPNPDGTTLFENVFSWNKFSNVLFLESPRSVGFSYQDKEVNPSEEWNDDMTKYDAYLAIKDFYTVFPEHKNNDLYITGESYGGIYVPTLASLLVDLIKNKTIDWNLKGIAIGNGYLSGIQNVSFFKNDYNFYCTKLS
;
A
#
# COMPACT_ATOMS: atom_id res chain seq x y z
N MET A 1 -18.63 -44.75 37.18
CA MET A 1 -17.75 -43.70 36.65
C MET A 1 -16.87 -43.28 37.81
N ASP A 2 -15.64 -43.77 37.83
CA ASP A 2 -14.66 -43.36 38.85
C ASP A 2 -14.37 -41.87 38.65
N LEU A 3 -14.91 -41.07 39.57
CA LEU A 3 -14.58 -39.66 39.71
C LEU A 3 -13.06 -39.56 39.86
N ILE A 4 -12.47 -38.63 39.11
CA ILE A 4 -11.09 -38.15 39.16
C ILE A 4 -10.47 -38.43 40.55
N SER A 5 -9.40 -39.22 40.62
CA SER A 5 -8.67 -39.38 41.88
C SER A 5 -8.24 -38.00 42.37
N ASN A 6 -8.74 -37.56 43.51
CA ASN A 6 -8.47 -36.24 44.11
C ASN A 6 -7.03 -36.15 44.64
N GLU A 7 -6.05 -36.18 43.75
CA GLU A 7 -4.65 -36.01 44.09
C GLU A 7 -4.22 -34.57 43.79
N GLN A 8 -4.08 -33.74 44.83
CA GLN A 8 -3.54 -32.39 44.72
C GLN A 8 -2.05 -32.41 45.08
N LYS A 9 -1.21 -31.85 44.22
CA LYS A 9 0.24 -31.76 44.45
C LYS A 9 0.73 -30.34 44.33
N TYR A 10 1.60 -29.95 45.26
CA TYR A 10 2.35 -28.68 45.21
C TYR A 10 3.80 -28.99 44.85
N LEU A 11 4.32 -28.33 43.82
CA LEU A 11 5.64 -28.61 43.25
C LEU A 11 6.44 -27.32 43.14
N LEU A 12 7.76 -27.42 43.37
CA LEU A 12 8.69 -26.29 43.31
C LEU A 12 9.81 -26.58 42.29
N SER A 13 9.97 -25.72 41.30
CA SER A 13 11.14 -25.73 40.40
C SER A 13 12.22 -24.82 40.98
N LYS A 14 13.34 -25.41 41.43
CA LYS A 14 14.40 -24.65 42.11
C LYS A 14 15.06 -23.66 41.16
N GLY A 15 14.97 -22.37 41.50
CA GLY A 15 15.63 -21.29 40.76
C GLY A 15 14.91 -20.85 39.47
N SER A 16 13.58 -21.03 39.41
CA SER A 16 12.70 -20.32 38.46
C SER A 16 12.04 -19.10 39.13
N GLY A 17 11.81 -18.05 38.36
CA GLY A 17 10.98 -16.90 38.70
C GLY A 17 9.53 -17.09 38.24
N HIS A 18 8.91 -16.02 37.71
CA HIS A 18 7.49 -16.00 37.33
C HIS A 18 7.18 -16.91 36.13
N PHE A 19 8.05 -16.96 35.12
CA PHE A 19 7.86 -17.73 33.89
C PHE A 19 8.55 -19.09 33.99
N VAL A 20 7.96 -20.03 34.73
CA VAL A 20 8.62 -21.32 35.05
C VAL A 20 9.10 -22.09 33.82
N PRO A 21 8.33 -22.20 32.70
CA PRO A 21 8.81 -22.89 31.50
C PRO A 21 9.95 -22.15 30.79
N LEU A 22 10.02 -20.81 30.88
CA LEU A 22 11.13 -20.04 30.34
C LEU A 22 12.38 -20.15 31.20
N ASP A 23 12.24 -19.99 32.53
CA ASP A 23 13.37 -19.94 33.45
C ASP A 23 14.02 -21.32 33.65
N ARG A 24 13.21 -22.39 33.61
CA ARG A 24 13.64 -23.78 33.83
C ARG A 24 12.93 -24.75 32.86
N PRO A 25 13.22 -24.68 31.55
CA PRO A 25 12.46 -25.39 30.52
C PRO A 25 12.52 -26.93 30.66
N GLY A 26 13.70 -27.50 30.90
CA GLY A 26 13.86 -28.95 31.11
C GLY A 26 13.07 -29.47 32.33
N PRO A 27 13.29 -28.93 33.54
CA PRO A 27 12.52 -29.32 34.73
C PRO A 27 11.01 -29.09 34.59
N SER A 28 10.59 -28.00 33.93
CA SER A 28 9.17 -27.72 33.68
C SER A 28 8.53 -28.79 32.78
N LEU A 29 9.18 -29.13 31.65
CA LEU A 29 8.71 -30.18 30.74
C LEU A 29 8.68 -31.55 31.41
N GLN A 30 9.71 -31.89 32.20
CA GLN A 30 9.78 -33.14 32.98
C GLN A 30 8.62 -33.24 33.96
N MET A 31 8.35 -32.15 34.67
CA MET A 31 7.29 -32.07 35.67
C MET A 31 5.92 -32.25 35.03
N LEU A 32 5.67 -31.59 33.90
CA LEU A 32 4.42 -31.74 33.16
C LEU A 32 4.26 -33.16 32.59
N ASN A 33 5.30 -33.72 31.97
CA ASN A 33 5.27 -35.07 31.42
C ASN A 33 4.96 -36.11 32.52
N ALA A 34 5.56 -35.96 33.69
CA ALA A 34 5.29 -36.82 34.84
C ALA A 34 3.87 -36.65 35.38
N PHE A 35 3.33 -35.42 35.41
CA PHE A 35 1.94 -35.16 35.80
C PHE A 35 0.94 -35.83 34.87
N ILE A 36 1.11 -35.67 33.56
CA ILE A 36 0.21 -36.22 32.54
C ILE A 36 0.25 -37.75 32.53
N ASN A 37 1.45 -38.33 32.54
CA ASN A 37 1.63 -39.78 32.45
C ASN A 37 1.58 -40.49 33.82
N LYS A 38 1.36 -39.75 34.91
CA LYS A 38 1.34 -40.27 36.29
C LYS A 38 2.65 -40.97 36.69
N TYR A 39 3.79 -40.48 36.21
CA TYR A 39 5.11 -40.97 36.59
C TYR A 39 5.63 -40.25 37.85
N PRO A 40 6.61 -40.83 38.58
CA PRO A 40 7.35 -40.07 39.59
C PRO A 40 8.00 -38.83 38.97
N TYR A 41 7.89 -37.66 39.62
CA TYR A 41 8.41 -36.38 39.08
C TYR A 41 9.94 -36.36 38.85
N SER A 42 10.67 -37.26 39.47
CA SER A 42 12.12 -37.43 39.26
C SER A 42 12.47 -38.33 38.08
N THR A 43 11.49 -38.86 37.34
CA THR A 43 11.71 -39.74 36.18
C THR A 43 12.34 -38.92 35.04
N PRO A 44 13.54 -39.28 34.54
CA PRO A 44 14.17 -38.56 33.43
C PRO A 44 13.28 -38.51 32.19
N LEU A 45 13.33 -37.40 31.45
CA LEU A 45 12.61 -37.27 30.19
C LEU A 45 13.20 -38.23 29.14
N PRO A 46 12.41 -39.13 28.54
CA PRO A 46 12.86 -40.00 27.45
C PRO A 46 12.85 -39.26 26.09
N ILE A 47 12.97 -37.92 26.09
CA ILE A 47 12.82 -37.06 24.92
C ILE A 47 14.19 -36.52 24.50
N PRO A 48 14.63 -36.71 23.24
CA PRO A 48 15.88 -36.13 22.75
C PRO A 48 15.86 -34.59 22.84
N THR A 49 16.91 -34.02 23.42
CA THR A 49 17.09 -32.55 23.55
C THR A 49 18.14 -32.00 22.58
N VAL A 50 18.52 -32.78 21.58
CA VAL A 50 19.48 -32.38 20.56
C VAL A 50 18.79 -31.47 19.55
N LEU A 51 19.41 -30.34 19.24
CA LEU A 51 18.91 -29.40 18.23
C LEU A 51 18.82 -30.06 16.85
N THR A 52 17.72 -29.83 16.16
CA THR A 52 17.58 -30.18 14.75
C THR A 52 18.59 -29.40 13.90
N PRO A 53 19.23 -30.01 12.90
CA PRO A 53 20.14 -29.28 12.01
C PRO A 53 19.42 -28.10 11.33
N ILE A 54 20.07 -26.94 11.34
CA ILE A 54 19.59 -25.74 10.64
C ILE A 54 19.47 -26.03 9.13
N LYS A 55 18.41 -25.51 8.49
CA LYS A 55 18.16 -25.62 7.04
C LYS A 55 19.35 -25.06 6.26
N LYS A 56 19.64 -25.68 5.10
CA LYS A 56 20.83 -25.37 4.28
C LYS A 56 20.96 -23.88 3.93
N GLN A 57 19.84 -23.20 3.67
CA GLN A 57 19.81 -21.78 3.32
C GLN A 57 20.34 -20.86 4.45
N TYR A 58 20.08 -21.19 5.72
CA TYR A 58 20.55 -20.38 6.85
C TYR A 58 22.00 -20.70 7.24
N LYS A 59 22.50 -21.91 6.95
CA LYS A 59 23.93 -22.24 7.07
C LYS A 59 24.82 -21.41 6.13
N ILE A 60 24.28 -20.99 4.98
CA ILE A 60 24.98 -20.11 4.03
C ILE A 60 24.97 -18.67 4.58
N LYS A 61 23.83 -18.19 5.09
CA LYS A 61 23.72 -16.85 5.69
C LYS A 61 24.57 -16.69 6.96
N GLU A 62 24.70 -17.72 7.80
CA GLU A 62 25.60 -17.72 8.96
C GLU A 62 27.09 -17.60 8.53
N LYS A 63 27.48 -18.27 7.43
CA LYS A 63 28.83 -18.13 6.85
C LYS A 63 29.09 -16.76 6.24
N ILE A 64 28.07 -16.14 5.63
CA ILE A 64 28.18 -14.79 5.03
C ILE A 64 28.19 -13.71 6.13
N GLY A 65 27.37 -13.85 7.17
CA GLY A 65 27.37 -12.93 8.32
C GLY A 65 28.65 -12.98 9.16
N ALA A 66 29.38 -14.10 9.14
CA ALA A 66 30.72 -14.20 9.72
C ALA A 66 31.83 -13.59 8.84
N MET A 67 31.55 -13.28 7.57
CA MET A 67 32.49 -12.67 6.62
C MET A 67 32.33 -11.14 6.49
N GLU A 68 31.24 -10.55 6.99
CA GLU A 68 30.97 -9.10 6.93
C GLU A 68 31.66 -8.25 8.03
N LEU A 69 32.92 -8.57 8.36
CA LEU A 69 33.77 -7.68 9.18
C LEU A 69 35.08 -7.26 8.51
N ASN A 70 35.27 -7.49 7.22
CA ASN A 70 36.43 -6.96 6.49
C ASN A 70 36.22 -7.01 4.97
N VAL A 71 35.69 -5.95 4.34
CA VAL A 71 36.09 -5.56 2.97
C VAL A 71 35.87 -4.06 2.76
N THR A 72 36.95 -3.38 2.39
CA THR A 72 37.04 -2.00 1.90
C THR A 72 36.71 -1.87 0.41
N GLU A 73 36.20 -0.70 0.02
CA GLU A 73 35.91 -0.26 -1.35
C GLU A 73 37.11 -0.41 -2.31
N GLU A 74 36.97 -1.19 -3.38
CA GLU A 74 37.47 -0.80 -4.71
C GLU A 74 36.92 -1.69 -5.83
N SER A 75 36.75 -1.07 -7.00
CA SER A 75 36.40 -1.62 -8.33
C SER A 75 34.92 -1.91 -8.59
N ILE A 76 34.27 -1.10 -9.44
CA ILE A 76 33.99 -1.43 -10.86
C ILE A 76 33.89 -0.12 -11.66
N LYS A 77 34.82 0.08 -12.59
CA LYS A 77 34.68 0.98 -13.76
C LYS A 77 34.75 0.13 -15.02
N THR A 78 34.20 0.71 -16.09
CA THR A 78 34.23 0.35 -17.52
C THR A 78 33.27 -0.73 -18.02
N GLN A 79 32.26 -0.29 -18.77
CA GLN A 79 32.14 -0.58 -20.21
C GLN A 79 31.08 0.33 -20.87
N GLU A 80 31.54 1.33 -21.63
CA GLU A 80 30.77 1.99 -22.68
C GLU A 80 31.46 1.69 -24.01
N SER A 81 30.73 1.16 -24.99
CA SER A 81 31.00 1.43 -26.40
C SER A 81 29.84 1.00 -27.30
N ASN A 82 29.46 1.94 -28.17
CA ASN A 82 28.89 1.77 -29.51
C ASN A 82 27.41 1.39 -29.64
N PHE A 83 26.58 2.39 -29.95
CA PHE A 83 25.35 2.19 -30.71
C PHE A 83 25.34 3.11 -31.93
N GLN A 84 25.39 2.52 -33.13
CA GLN A 84 25.19 3.23 -34.38
C GLN A 84 23.71 3.26 -34.74
N ALA A 85 23.25 4.43 -35.20
CA ALA A 85 21.92 4.66 -35.73
C ALA A 85 21.78 4.13 -37.15
N SER A 86 20.78 3.30 -37.41
CA SER A 86 19.96 3.30 -38.64
C SER A 86 19.00 2.10 -38.64
N ASN A 87 17.77 2.35 -39.09
CA ASN A 87 16.55 1.53 -39.00
C ASN A 87 15.76 1.77 -37.71
N ILE A 88 14.43 1.93 -37.83
CA ILE A 88 13.52 2.31 -36.73
C ILE A 88 13.64 1.28 -35.59
N THR A 89 14.45 1.58 -34.58
CA THR A 89 14.67 0.73 -33.41
C THR A 89 14.03 1.29 -32.14
N ASP A 90 13.28 2.40 -32.23
CA ASP A 90 12.66 3.02 -31.05
C ASP A 90 11.47 2.19 -30.51
N TYR A 91 11.04 1.13 -31.21
CA TYR A 91 9.92 0.28 -30.78
C TYR A 91 10.22 -0.50 -29.50
N VAL A 92 9.36 -0.34 -28.51
CA VAL A 92 9.38 -1.07 -27.24
C VAL A 92 8.43 -2.26 -27.35
N ALA A 93 8.99 -3.47 -27.45
CA ALA A 93 8.20 -4.69 -27.61
C ALA A 93 7.33 -5.00 -26.38
N SER A 94 7.90 -4.84 -25.18
CA SER A 94 7.20 -5.01 -23.90
C SER A 94 8.02 -4.36 -22.80
N LEU A 95 7.35 -3.89 -21.75
CA LEU A 95 8.02 -3.43 -20.54
C LEU A 95 8.08 -4.55 -19.49
N PRO A 96 9.20 -4.70 -18.74
CA PRO A 96 9.24 -5.60 -17.58
C PRO A 96 8.09 -5.32 -16.62
N GLY A 97 7.43 -6.37 -16.13
CA GLY A 97 6.27 -6.21 -15.24
C GLY A 97 4.94 -5.97 -15.94
N GLN A 98 4.90 -5.84 -17.27
CA GLN A 98 3.64 -5.69 -18.01
C GLN A 98 2.78 -6.95 -17.91
N VAL A 99 1.68 -6.88 -17.13
CA VAL A 99 0.79 -8.02 -16.88
C VAL A 99 -0.42 -8.08 -17.80
N PHE A 100 -0.42 -7.34 -18.91
CA PHE A 100 -1.54 -7.26 -19.85
C PHE A 100 -1.03 -7.13 -21.28
N ASN A 101 -1.86 -7.48 -22.26
CA ASN A 101 -1.56 -7.22 -23.67
C ASN A 101 -1.89 -5.76 -23.99
N ALA A 102 -0.87 -4.95 -24.30
CA ALA A 102 -1.09 -3.56 -24.69
C ALA A 102 -1.87 -3.48 -26.00
N THR A 103 -2.90 -2.62 -26.03
CA THR A 103 -3.73 -2.34 -27.23
C THR A 103 -3.13 -1.24 -28.12
N PHE A 104 -1.89 -0.87 -27.84
CA PHE A 104 -1.11 0.16 -28.53
C PHE A 104 0.35 -0.27 -28.62
N LYS A 105 1.07 0.31 -29.56
CA LYS A 105 2.52 0.20 -29.69
C LYS A 105 3.18 1.31 -28.86
N LEU A 106 4.31 1.00 -28.24
CA LEU A 106 5.11 1.94 -27.47
C LEU A 106 6.45 2.16 -28.19
N PHE A 107 6.90 3.41 -28.23
CA PHE A 107 8.19 3.80 -28.77
C PHE A 107 8.95 4.66 -27.76
N SER A 108 10.26 4.47 -27.66
CA SER A 108 11.14 5.19 -26.75
C SER A 108 12.50 5.42 -27.41
N GLY A 109 13.02 6.64 -27.35
CA GLY A 109 14.32 6.97 -27.94
C GLY A 109 14.76 8.40 -27.70
N TYR A 110 15.87 8.79 -28.34
CA TYR A 110 16.44 10.14 -28.21
C TYR A 110 16.29 10.96 -29.48
N LEU A 111 16.04 12.26 -29.30
CA LEU A 111 16.03 13.28 -30.34
C LEU A 111 17.24 14.19 -30.16
N ASP A 112 18.10 14.21 -31.16
CA ASP A 112 19.26 15.10 -31.22
C ASP A 112 18.78 16.51 -31.56
N ILE A 113 18.95 17.45 -30.63
CA ILE A 113 18.59 18.87 -30.82
C ILE A 113 19.81 19.74 -31.13
N GLY A 114 20.95 19.12 -31.47
CA GLY A 114 22.20 19.77 -31.80
C GLY A 114 23.04 20.14 -30.57
N GLY A 115 24.36 20.24 -30.77
CA GLY A 115 25.30 20.61 -29.71
C GLY A 115 25.43 19.56 -28.60
N GLN A 116 25.38 18.27 -28.97
CA GLN A 116 25.43 17.11 -28.04
C GLN A 116 24.31 17.10 -26.99
N LYS A 117 23.16 17.69 -27.32
CA LYS A 117 21.98 17.70 -26.46
C LYS A 117 20.94 16.76 -27.03
N PHE A 118 20.45 15.87 -26.19
CA PHE A 118 19.48 14.86 -26.56
C PHE A 118 18.26 14.96 -25.64
N LEU A 119 17.07 14.87 -26.22
CA LEU A 119 15.82 14.78 -25.47
C LEU A 119 15.26 13.37 -25.59
N HIS A 120 15.06 12.71 -24.44
CA HIS A 120 14.39 11.42 -24.38
C HIS A 120 12.89 11.62 -24.59
N TYR A 121 12.30 10.78 -25.44
CA TYR A 121 10.86 10.76 -25.67
C TYR A 121 10.30 9.35 -25.47
N LEU A 122 9.02 9.31 -25.12
CA LEU A 122 8.16 8.13 -25.15
C LEU A 122 7.03 8.45 -26.13
N LEU A 123 6.50 7.52 -26.91
CA LEU A 123 5.36 7.72 -27.80
C LEU A 123 4.47 6.48 -27.78
N THR A 124 3.18 6.66 -27.61
CA THR A 124 2.18 5.60 -27.77
C THR A 124 1.54 5.69 -29.16
N GLN A 125 1.10 4.56 -29.72
CA GLN A 125 0.46 4.49 -31.03
C GLN A 125 -0.60 3.38 -31.10
N HIS A 126 -1.88 3.74 -31.25
CA HIS A 126 -3.00 2.80 -31.45
C HIS A 126 -3.19 2.42 -32.94
N GLU A 127 -3.97 1.38 -33.25
CA GLU A 127 -4.16 0.89 -34.64
C GLU A 127 -4.73 1.96 -35.59
N ASN A 128 -5.63 2.83 -35.12
CA ASN A 128 -6.24 3.93 -35.91
C ASN A 128 -5.58 5.29 -35.63
N TYR A 129 -4.30 5.32 -35.30
CA TYR A 129 -3.60 6.54 -34.89
C TYR A 129 -3.72 7.69 -35.90
N THR A 130 -3.80 7.40 -37.21
CA THR A 130 -3.86 8.40 -38.29
C THR A 130 -5.08 9.32 -38.20
N GLU A 131 -6.17 8.86 -37.58
CA GLU A 131 -7.43 9.60 -37.40
C GLU A 131 -7.51 10.34 -36.05
N LYS A 132 -6.53 10.12 -35.16
CA LYS A 132 -6.49 10.73 -33.82
C LYS A 132 -5.60 11.98 -33.79
N PRO A 133 -5.86 12.93 -32.86
CA PRO A 133 -4.97 14.06 -32.65
C PRO A 133 -3.65 13.61 -32.02
N LEU A 134 -2.58 14.35 -32.34
CA LEU A 134 -1.28 14.22 -31.67
C LEU A 134 -1.23 15.18 -30.48
N LEU A 135 -0.93 14.65 -29.29
CA LEU A 135 -0.74 15.43 -28.07
C LEU A 135 0.73 15.47 -27.67
N LEU A 136 1.26 16.69 -27.62
CA LEU A 136 2.52 17.01 -26.98
C LEU A 136 2.28 17.30 -25.49
N TRP A 137 2.80 16.45 -24.60
CA TRP A 137 2.71 16.68 -23.15
C TRP A 137 4.05 17.19 -22.59
N LEU A 138 4.01 18.39 -22.00
CA LEU A 138 5.10 18.97 -21.23
C LEU A 138 4.75 18.83 -19.75
N GLY A 139 5.52 17.99 -19.06
CA GLY A 139 5.40 17.77 -17.63
C GLY A 139 5.72 19.02 -16.82
N ASP A 140 5.77 18.85 -15.50
CA ASP A 140 6.10 19.93 -14.58
C ASP A 140 7.55 20.42 -14.75
N GLY A 141 8.00 21.39 -13.95
CA GLY A 141 9.39 21.81 -13.99
C GLY A 141 9.73 22.95 -13.05
N PRO A 142 10.83 23.68 -13.35
CA PRO A 142 11.86 23.31 -14.31
C PRO A 142 12.62 22.05 -13.86
N GLY A 143 13.00 21.19 -14.82
CA GLY A 143 13.84 20.01 -14.56
C GLY A 143 13.12 18.72 -14.21
N CYS A 144 11.79 18.68 -14.26
CA CYS A 144 11.01 17.48 -14.01
C CYS A 144 10.75 16.68 -15.29
N SER A 145 10.77 15.36 -15.18
CA SER A 145 10.60 14.43 -16.28
C SER A 145 9.13 14.33 -16.69
N SER A 146 8.83 14.53 -17.97
CA SER A 146 7.48 14.32 -18.52
C SER A 146 7.08 12.84 -18.56
N ILE A 147 8.07 11.94 -18.51
CA ILE A 147 7.89 10.49 -18.52
C ILE A 147 7.38 9.99 -17.16
N TYR A 148 7.68 10.71 -16.07
CA TYR A 148 7.05 10.47 -14.78
C TYR A 148 5.51 10.62 -14.87
N GLU A 149 5.02 11.66 -15.55
CA GLU A 149 3.58 11.90 -15.71
C GLU A 149 2.92 10.85 -16.62
N ALA A 150 3.68 10.20 -17.51
CA ALA A 150 3.21 9.07 -18.31
C ALA A 150 2.83 7.88 -17.41
N LEU A 151 3.66 7.53 -16.43
CA LEU A 151 3.38 6.43 -15.51
C LEU A 151 2.37 6.75 -14.42
N THR A 152 2.23 8.02 -14.06
CA THR A 152 1.59 8.37 -12.79
C THR A 152 0.36 9.24 -12.93
N ASN A 153 0.10 9.82 -14.11
CA ASN A 153 -0.99 10.77 -14.27
C ASN A 153 -1.79 10.55 -15.56
N ILE A 154 -1.17 10.51 -16.73
CA ILE A 154 -1.92 10.54 -18.01
C ILE A 154 -1.72 9.33 -18.93
N GLY A 155 -0.61 8.60 -18.80
CA GLY A 155 -0.25 7.52 -19.72
C GLY A 155 -0.95 6.19 -19.42
N PRO A 156 -0.65 5.15 -20.23
CA PRO A 156 -1.50 3.96 -20.32
C PRO A 156 -1.21 2.86 -19.31
N PHE A 157 -0.20 3.04 -18.48
CA PHE A 157 0.15 2.08 -17.44
C PHE A 157 0.45 2.79 -16.11
N ARG A 158 0.18 2.08 -15.03
CA ARG A 158 0.52 2.43 -13.64
C ARG A 158 1.47 1.40 -13.07
N VAL A 159 2.50 1.88 -12.41
CA VAL A 159 3.41 1.03 -11.64
C VAL A 159 2.72 0.63 -10.35
N ASP A 160 2.81 -0.65 -10.00
CA ASP A 160 2.31 -1.17 -8.74
C ASP A 160 3.14 -0.66 -7.54
N TYR A 161 2.70 -1.04 -6.35
CA TYR A 161 3.37 -0.62 -5.12
C TYR A 161 4.84 -1.07 -5.06
N ASN A 162 5.16 -2.27 -5.57
CA ASN A 162 6.51 -2.85 -5.48
C ASN A 162 7.47 -2.37 -6.56
N ALA A 163 7.00 -1.58 -7.53
CA ALA A 163 7.78 -1.20 -8.69
C ALA A 163 8.17 -2.37 -9.59
N ASP A 164 7.32 -3.40 -9.62
CA ASP A 164 7.61 -4.65 -10.33
C ASP A 164 6.53 -5.02 -11.35
N LEU A 165 5.28 -4.56 -11.16
CA LEU A 165 4.18 -4.82 -12.07
C LEU A 165 3.64 -3.51 -12.68
N LEU A 166 3.21 -3.60 -13.94
CA LEU A 166 2.49 -2.54 -14.65
C LEU A 166 1.06 -2.97 -14.89
N HIS A 167 0.11 -2.18 -14.40
CA HIS A 167 -1.32 -2.34 -14.65
C HIS A 167 -1.77 -1.35 -15.72
N GLU A 168 -2.71 -1.75 -16.57
CA GLU A 168 -3.31 -0.82 -17.54
C GLU A 168 -4.14 0.24 -16.82
N ASP A 169 -4.07 1.49 -17.30
CA ASP A 169 -4.98 2.55 -16.87
C ASP A 169 -6.19 2.66 -17.81
N PRO A 170 -7.41 2.25 -17.38
CA PRO A 170 -8.63 2.36 -18.18
C PRO A 170 -9.11 3.81 -18.37
N TYR A 171 -8.42 4.80 -17.82
CA TYR A 171 -8.67 6.22 -18.02
C TYR A 171 -7.52 6.95 -18.72
N SER A 172 -6.58 6.20 -19.30
CA SER A 172 -5.46 6.77 -20.04
C SER A 172 -5.93 7.68 -21.16
N TRP A 173 -5.21 8.79 -21.34
CA TRP A 173 -5.49 9.72 -22.42
C TRP A 173 -5.15 9.14 -23.79
N THR A 174 -4.33 8.09 -23.86
CA THR A 174 -3.98 7.42 -25.12
C THR A 174 -5.21 6.82 -25.83
N GLN A 175 -6.26 6.52 -25.07
CA GLN A 175 -7.52 6.03 -25.63
C GLN A 175 -8.11 7.00 -26.66
N VAL A 176 -7.91 8.31 -26.44
CA VAL A 176 -8.46 9.40 -27.29
C VAL A 176 -7.38 10.16 -28.07
N LEU A 177 -6.09 9.85 -27.87
CA LEU A 177 -4.95 10.61 -28.39
C LEU A 177 -3.72 9.73 -28.65
N GLU A 178 -2.78 10.20 -29.44
CA GLU A 178 -1.39 9.75 -29.31
C GLU A 178 -0.59 10.74 -28.46
N SER A 179 0.17 10.24 -27.49
CA SER A 179 0.82 11.09 -26.48
C SER A 179 2.33 10.85 -26.38
N LEU A 180 3.03 11.97 -26.12
CA LEU A 180 4.42 12.15 -25.70
C LEU A 180 5.47 12.30 -26.84
N LEU A 181 6.20 13.42 -26.73
CA LEU A 181 7.34 13.82 -27.56
C LEU A 181 8.01 15.05 -26.96
N ILE A 182 9.32 15.28 -27.09
CA ILE A 182 9.88 16.65 -27.02
C ILE A 182 10.97 16.83 -28.08
N ALA A 183 10.82 17.85 -28.94
CA ALA A 183 11.57 18.19 -30.19
C ALA A 183 10.78 17.89 -31.50
N LEU A 184 9.74 18.68 -31.73
CA LEU A 184 8.76 18.50 -32.81
C LEU A 184 9.34 18.41 -34.23
N LYS A 185 10.37 19.18 -34.58
CA LYS A 185 10.91 19.17 -35.96
C LYS A 185 11.62 17.86 -36.29
N VAL A 186 12.60 17.50 -35.46
CA VAL A 186 13.37 16.25 -35.59
C VAL A 186 12.45 15.04 -35.48
N PHE A 187 11.40 15.15 -34.66
CA PHE A 187 10.38 14.14 -34.59
C PHE A 187 9.58 13.96 -35.87
N PHE A 188 9.09 15.05 -36.49
CA PHE A 188 8.34 14.92 -37.74
C PHE A 188 9.22 14.50 -38.91
N GLU A 189 10.54 14.73 -38.84
CA GLU A 189 11.50 14.09 -39.76
C GLU A 189 11.57 12.57 -39.53
N ARG A 190 11.52 12.12 -38.27
CA ARG A 190 11.51 10.70 -37.88
C ARG A 190 10.16 10.01 -38.11
N TYR A 191 9.05 10.73 -37.97
CA TYR A 191 7.67 10.25 -38.12
C TYR A 191 6.85 11.17 -39.06
N PRO A 192 7.13 11.18 -40.38
CA PRO A 192 6.51 12.13 -41.31
C PRO A 192 4.98 12.04 -41.39
N VAL A 193 4.41 10.85 -41.19
CA VAL A 193 2.95 10.59 -41.23
C VAL A 193 2.21 11.37 -40.15
N LEU A 194 2.85 11.67 -39.02
CA LEU A 194 2.23 12.39 -37.91
C LEU A 194 2.19 13.91 -38.15
N LYS A 195 2.91 14.43 -39.14
CA LYS A 195 2.99 15.87 -39.42
C LYS A 195 1.66 16.46 -39.90
N SER A 196 0.81 15.66 -40.52
CA SER A 196 -0.51 16.08 -41.02
C SER A 196 -1.64 15.95 -39.99
N GLN A 197 -1.35 15.51 -38.77
CA GLN A 197 -2.35 15.36 -37.71
C GLN A 197 -2.59 16.68 -36.98
N SER A 198 -3.79 16.84 -36.44
CA SER A 198 -4.10 17.90 -35.48
C SER A 198 -3.18 17.85 -34.27
N LEU A 199 -2.35 18.88 -34.08
CA LEU A 199 -1.46 18.98 -32.93
C LEU A 199 -2.13 19.75 -31.79
N PHE A 200 -2.04 19.19 -30.59
CA PHE A 200 -2.38 19.85 -29.34
C PHE A 200 -1.16 19.87 -28.42
N ILE A 201 -0.91 21.02 -27.78
CA ILE A 201 0.22 21.17 -26.83
C ILE A 201 -0.34 21.35 -25.43
N PHE A 202 -0.02 20.42 -24.55
CA PHE A 202 -0.39 20.45 -23.16
C PHE A 202 0.82 20.72 -22.28
N GLY A 203 0.63 21.56 -21.27
CA GLY A 203 1.62 21.81 -20.23
C GLY A 203 0.97 21.67 -18.86
N LYS A 204 1.71 21.12 -17.90
CA LYS A 204 1.31 21.09 -16.49
C LYS A 204 2.25 21.93 -15.63
N GLY A 205 1.73 22.66 -14.65
CA GLY A 205 2.57 23.40 -13.70
C GLY A 205 3.47 24.42 -14.42
N TYR A 206 4.79 24.28 -14.27
CA TYR A 206 5.74 25.11 -15.03
C TYR A 206 5.73 24.80 -16.53
N GLY A 207 5.41 23.56 -16.93
CA GLY A 207 5.27 23.16 -18.33
C GLY A 207 4.23 23.97 -19.10
N SER A 208 3.25 24.58 -18.43
CA SER A 208 2.29 25.51 -19.05
C SER A 208 2.95 26.77 -19.61
N ILE A 209 4.03 27.26 -18.98
CA ILE A 209 4.85 28.35 -19.51
C ILE A 209 5.51 27.90 -20.81
N HIS A 210 6.12 26.71 -20.82
CA HIS A 210 6.77 26.14 -21.99
C HIS A 210 5.78 25.88 -23.13
N ALA A 211 4.58 25.38 -22.81
CA ALA A 211 3.52 25.13 -23.77
C ALA A 211 3.07 26.41 -24.49
N LEU A 212 2.80 27.49 -23.73
CA LEU A 212 2.44 28.79 -24.31
C LEU A 212 3.57 29.39 -25.16
N MET A 213 4.80 29.36 -24.67
CA MET A 213 5.96 29.88 -25.42
C MET A 213 6.19 29.11 -26.72
N LEU A 214 6.04 27.78 -26.69
CA LEU A 214 6.19 26.94 -27.86
C LEU A 214 5.06 27.20 -28.86
N ALA A 215 3.81 27.27 -28.40
CA ALA A 215 2.66 27.58 -29.23
C ALA A 215 2.81 28.94 -29.93
N ASP A 216 3.19 29.99 -29.20
CA ASP A 216 3.44 31.31 -29.77
C ASP A 216 4.49 31.25 -30.90
N LYS A 217 5.61 30.55 -30.66
CA LYS A 217 6.67 30.36 -31.66
C LYS A 217 6.21 29.55 -32.88
N LEU A 218 5.44 28.49 -32.68
CA LEU A 218 4.95 27.65 -33.78
C LEU A 218 3.97 28.41 -34.68
N LEU A 219 3.04 29.14 -34.07
CA LEU A 219 2.09 29.98 -34.79
C LEU A 219 2.77 31.18 -35.49
N ALA A 220 3.95 31.60 -35.01
CA ALA A 220 4.79 32.59 -35.70
C ALA A 220 5.41 32.09 -36.99
N LYS A 221 5.83 30.82 -37.01
CA LYS A 221 6.51 30.23 -38.16
C LYS A 221 5.54 29.61 -39.17
N ASN A 222 4.34 29.24 -38.74
CA ASN A 222 3.30 28.62 -39.57
C ASN A 222 3.79 27.33 -40.30
N GLU A 223 4.73 26.61 -39.71
CA GLU A 223 5.34 25.39 -40.29
C GLU A 223 4.65 24.09 -39.82
N ILE A 224 3.95 24.15 -38.68
CA ILE A 224 3.28 23.01 -38.04
C ILE A 224 1.87 23.45 -37.67
N GLU A 225 0.90 22.59 -37.97
CA GLU A 225 -0.52 22.80 -37.73
C GLU A 225 -0.86 22.62 -36.25
N LEU A 226 -1.01 23.73 -35.52
CA LEU A 226 -1.44 23.74 -34.11
C LEU A 226 -2.94 24.04 -34.03
N ASP A 227 -3.70 23.19 -33.35
CA ASP A 227 -5.16 23.34 -33.20
C ASP A 227 -5.60 23.71 -31.78
N GLY A 228 -4.77 23.41 -30.77
CA GLY A 228 -5.09 23.79 -29.41
C GLY A 228 -3.98 23.68 -28.39
N ILE A 229 -4.22 24.31 -27.24
CA ILE A 229 -3.32 24.39 -26.09
C ILE A 229 -4.11 24.00 -24.83
N GLY A 230 -3.54 23.11 -24.01
CA GLY A 230 -4.07 22.77 -22.70
C GLY A 230 -3.11 23.18 -21.59
N LEU A 231 -3.60 23.91 -20.60
CA LEU A 231 -2.81 24.43 -19.49
C LEU A 231 -3.37 23.84 -18.19
N VAL A 232 -2.69 22.86 -17.62
CA VAL A 232 -3.16 22.05 -16.50
C VAL A 232 -2.49 22.52 -15.21
N ASN A 233 -3.25 23.00 -14.22
CA ASN A 233 -2.69 23.56 -12.97
C ASN A 233 -1.53 24.53 -13.24
N GLY A 234 -1.70 25.41 -14.25
CA GLY A 234 -0.61 26.16 -14.86
C GLY A 234 -0.09 27.29 -13.98
N LEU A 235 1.20 27.60 -14.11
CA LEU A 235 1.85 28.73 -13.44
C LEU A 235 1.87 29.99 -14.33
N LEU A 236 0.69 30.58 -14.59
CA LEU A 236 0.53 31.60 -15.65
C LEU A 236 0.89 33.04 -15.22
N ASN A 237 0.63 33.39 -13.96
CA ASN A 237 0.93 34.70 -13.39
C ASN A 237 1.33 34.54 -11.92
N TYR A 238 2.57 34.88 -11.58
CA TYR A 238 3.10 34.69 -10.24
C TYR A 238 2.47 35.60 -9.19
N GLU A 239 2.13 36.83 -9.57
CA GLU A 239 1.52 37.81 -8.67
C GLU A 239 0.14 37.34 -8.22
N GLN A 240 -0.70 36.91 -9.17
CA GLN A 240 -2.03 36.39 -8.87
C GLN A 240 -1.96 35.10 -8.05
N ILE A 241 -0.98 34.24 -8.28
CA ILE A 241 -0.76 33.04 -7.45
C ILE A 241 -0.45 33.45 -6.00
N ILE A 242 0.51 34.34 -5.78
CA ILE A 242 0.87 34.79 -4.43
C ILE A 242 -0.34 35.39 -3.71
N ASN A 243 -1.14 36.19 -4.40
CA ASN A 243 -2.32 36.85 -3.83
C ASN A 243 -3.44 35.85 -3.47
N THR A 244 -3.68 34.86 -4.31
CA THR A 244 -4.79 33.91 -4.13
C THR A 244 -4.45 32.79 -3.14
N VAL A 245 -3.19 32.35 -3.07
CA VAL A 245 -2.76 31.29 -2.14
C VAL A 245 -3.05 31.66 -0.70
N VAL A 246 -2.78 32.90 -0.29
CA VAL A 246 -3.04 33.36 1.08
C VAL A 246 -4.54 33.32 1.39
N GLY A 247 -5.37 33.76 0.45
CA GLY A 247 -6.83 33.69 0.57
C GLY A 247 -7.34 32.26 0.68
N GLU A 248 -6.89 31.37 -0.21
CA GLU A 248 -7.25 29.95 -0.21
C GLU A 248 -6.86 29.26 1.10
N MET A 249 -5.66 29.54 1.62
CA MET A 249 -5.22 29.01 2.91
C MET A 249 -6.07 29.51 4.08
N TYR A 250 -6.52 30.77 4.03
CA TYR A 250 -7.40 31.35 5.04
C TYR A 250 -8.80 30.71 5.02
N PHE A 251 -9.48 30.77 3.87
CA PHE A 251 -10.86 30.26 3.73
C PHE A 251 -10.97 28.76 3.95
N SER A 252 -9.89 28.03 3.68
CA SER A 252 -9.84 26.59 3.87
C SER A 252 -9.33 26.16 5.25
N GLY A 253 -9.06 27.10 6.15
CA GLY A 253 -8.63 26.80 7.52
C GLY A 253 -7.26 26.12 7.60
N LEU A 254 -6.37 26.43 6.67
CA LEU A 254 -5.01 25.87 6.55
C LEU A 254 -3.90 26.80 7.05
N LEU A 255 -4.20 28.06 7.41
CA LEU A 255 -3.19 28.94 8.01
C LEU A 255 -2.57 28.28 9.26
N GLY A 256 -1.24 28.21 9.28
CA GLY A 256 -0.47 27.54 10.33
C GLY A 256 -0.41 26.01 10.23
N LYS A 257 -0.90 25.39 9.15
CA LYS A 257 -0.81 23.95 8.90
C LYS A 257 0.04 23.67 7.67
N GLU A 258 0.95 22.70 7.77
CA GLU A 258 1.64 22.16 6.60
C GLU A 258 0.74 21.20 5.83
N ASN A 259 0.58 21.40 4.52
CA ASN A 259 0.01 20.40 3.62
C ASN A 259 1.04 19.93 2.59
N PRO A 260 1.65 18.74 2.78
CA PRO A 260 2.69 18.25 1.89
C PRO A 260 2.16 17.61 0.59
N SER A 261 0.84 17.41 0.45
CA SER A 261 0.27 16.57 -0.61
C SER A 261 -0.08 17.33 -1.89
N GLY A 262 -0.07 18.67 -1.93
CA GLY A 262 -0.62 19.42 -3.08
C GLY A 262 -2.12 19.22 -3.34
N ASN A 263 -2.83 18.49 -2.49
CA ASN A 263 -4.29 18.37 -2.48
C ASN A 263 -4.79 18.64 -1.05
N MET A 264 -5.58 19.69 -0.87
CA MET A 264 -6.04 20.15 0.44
C MET A 264 -6.68 19.09 1.33
N TYR A 265 -7.34 18.10 0.71
CA TYR A 265 -8.12 17.08 1.40
C TYR A 265 -7.44 15.70 1.39
N ARG A 266 -6.24 15.60 0.80
CA ARG A 266 -5.48 14.35 0.73
C ARG A 266 -4.42 14.31 1.83
N SER A 267 -4.42 13.21 2.58
CA SER A 267 -3.35 12.91 3.53
C SER A 267 -2.11 12.42 2.78
N CYS A 268 -0.94 12.92 3.17
CA CYS A 268 0.36 12.58 2.58
C CYS A 268 1.36 12.26 3.69
N TYR A 269 1.90 11.05 3.65
CA TYR A 269 2.82 10.52 4.64
C TYR A 269 4.24 10.61 4.08
N LYS A 270 5.10 11.43 4.69
CA LYS A 270 6.42 11.83 4.15
C LYS A 270 7.65 11.18 4.80
N GLU A 271 7.53 10.46 5.91
CA GLU A 271 8.72 9.97 6.64
C GLU A 271 8.54 8.58 7.26
N PHE A 272 9.69 8.01 7.63
CA PHE A 272 9.91 6.69 8.16
C PHE A 272 10.42 6.74 9.61
N ILE A 273 9.96 5.81 10.49
CA ILE A 273 10.43 5.72 11.89
C ILE A 273 11.65 4.80 11.88
N SER A 274 12.79 5.33 12.30
CA SER A 274 13.85 4.53 12.93
C SER A 274 13.40 4.19 14.35
N LEU A 275 13.34 2.91 14.70
CA LEU A 275 12.90 2.37 15.99
C LEU A 275 13.85 2.67 17.17
N LYS A 276 14.48 3.85 17.22
CA LYS A 276 15.26 4.30 18.37
C LYS A 276 14.96 5.78 18.68
N SER A 277 13.94 6.01 19.52
CA SER A 277 14.00 6.81 20.77
C SER A 277 12.82 7.76 21.08
N LYS A 278 12.20 7.49 22.24
CA LYS A 278 11.56 8.39 23.25
C LYS A 278 10.17 9.01 23.01
N PRO A 279 9.38 9.25 24.10
CA PRO A 279 7.94 9.44 24.04
C PRO A 279 7.55 10.91 23.81
N LEU A 280 6.65 11.16 22.86
CA LEU A 280 6.12 12.48 22.53
C LEU A 280 4.99 12.90 23.48
N LYS A 281 5.23 13.91 24.31
CA LYS A 281 4.21 14.76 24.94
C LYS A 281 3.93 15.96 24.03
N SER A 282 2.87 15.95 23.22
CA SER A 282 2.32 17.16 22.56
C SER A 282 1.00 16.87 21.85
N LYS A 283 -0.04 17.69 22.13
CA LYS A 283 -1.36 17.68 21.47
C LYS A 283 -1.31 18.42 20.11
N SER A 284 -0.59 17.86 19.13
CA SER A 284 -0.68 18.26 17.72
C SER A 284 -1.10 17.06 16.88
N ARG A 285 -1.80 17.24 15.76
CA ARG A 285 -2.12 16.14 14.83
C ARG A 285 -0.79 15.56 14.31
N VAL A 286 -0.36 14.44 14.90
CA VAL A 286 0.90 13.78 14.54
C VAL A 286 0.70 12.98 13.25
N LYS A 287 1.48 13.31 12.21
CA LYS A 287 1.62 12.52 10.98
C LYS A 287 2.09 11.11 11.37
N ARG A 288 1.32 10.04 11.06
CA ARG A 288 1.76 8.64 11.25
C ARG A 288 2.73 8.25 10.13
N GLN A 289 3.82 7.61 10.47
CA GLN A 289 4.83 7.13 9.51
C GLN A 289 4.55 5.68 9.09
N ALA A 290 4.87 5.36 7.84
CA ALA A 290 4.91 3.99 7.32
C ALA A 290 6.34 3.41 7.47
N TYR A 291 6.45 2.10 7.63
CA TYR A 291 7.73 1.40 7.85
C TYR A 291 8.65 1.39 6.61
N HIS A 292 9.97 1.58 6.83
CA HIS A 292 11.06 1.42 5.84
C HIS A 292 11.31 -0.08 5.63
N ARG A 293 10.83 -0.64 4.52
CA ARG A 293 11.40 -1.85 3.87
C ARG A 293 11.14 -1.79 2.35
N GLY A 294 11.59 -0.70 1.74
CA GLY A 294 11.44 -0.44 0.29
C GLY A 294 12.62 -0.91 -0.56
N ASP A 295 13.77 -1.26 0.02
CA ASP A 295 15.01 -1.40 -0.76
C ASP A 295 15.25 -2.80 -1.37
N LEU A 296 14.22 -3.59 -1.66
CA LEU A 296 14.44 -4.90 -2.28
C LEU A 296 13.45 -5.12 -3.44
N PRO A 297 13.92 -5.17 -4.71
CA PRO A 297 13.12 -5.70 -5.80
C PRO A 297 12.79 -7.18 -5.53
N LEU A 298 11.74 -7.70 -6.18
CA LEU A 298 11.48 -9.14 -6.20
C LEU A 298 12.75 -9.89 -6.66
N THR A 299 13.36 -10.59 -5.71
CA THR A 299 14.51 -11.47 -5.92
C THR A 299 14.13 -12.86 -5.41
N ASP A 300 14.89 -13.89 -5.80
CA ASP A 300 14.69 -15.26 -5.33
C ASP A 300 14.79 -15.41 -3.79
N GLU A 301 15.25 -14.36 -3.07
CA GLU A 301 15.28 -14.29 -1.61
C GLU A 301 13.98 -13.78 -0.95
N TYR A 302 13.08 -13.12 -1.71
CA TYR A 302 11.82 -12.57 -1.20
C TYR A 302 10.67 -12.81 -2.20
N PRO A 303 10.16 -14.05 -2.30
CA PRO A 303 9.16 -14.43 -3.32
C PRO A 303 7.74 -13.91 -3.03
N PHE A 304 7.51 -13.25 -1.89
CA PHE A 304 6.19 -12.81 -1.46
C PHE A 304 6.22 -11.45 -0.78
N VAL A 305 5.34 -10.55 -1.24
CA VAL A 305 5.06 -9.27 -0.59
C VAL A 305 3.65 -9.31 0.00
N ASN A 306 3.55 -9.16 1.32
CA ASN A 306 2.27 -9.03 2.02
C ASN A 306 1.63 -7.66 1.72
N GLN A 307 0.89 -7.58 0.61
CA GLN A 307 0.23 -6.36 0.15
C GLN A 307 -0.76 -5.78 1.19
N PRO A 308 -1.62 -6.58 1.86
CA PRO A 308 -2.57 -6.07 2.85
C PRO A 308 -1.96 -5.33 4.04
N ASN A 309 -0.75 -5.70 4.48
CA ASN A 309 -0.05 -5.01 5.58
C ASN A 309 0.63 -3.70 5.17
N ARG A 310 0.78 -3.48 3.86
CA ARG A 310 1.33 -2.24 3.30
C ARG A 310 0.20 -1.25 2.96
N THR A 311 -1.04 -1.70 3.03
CA THR A 311 -2.27 -0.91 2.94
C THR A 311 -2.56 -0.19 4.28
N ASN A 312 -2.18 1.08 4.40
CA ASN A 312 -2.81 2.06 5.28
C ASN A 312 -4.30 2.28 4.94
N TYR A 313 -5.16 1.50 5.58
CA TYR A 313 -6.63 1.62 5.53
C TYR A 313 -7.19 2.96 6.04
N LEU A 314 -6.35 3.84 6.61
CA LEU A 314 -6.75 5.22 6.98
C LEU A 314 -6.48 6.22 5.85
N SER A 315 -5.85 5.81 4.75
CA SER A 315 -5.63 6.70 3.60
C SER A 315 -6.94 6.95 2.86
N THR A 316 -7.17 8.20 2.46
CA THR A 316 -8.29 8.61 1.61
C THR A 316 -7.93 8.63 0.12
N ASP A 317 -6.72 8.19 -0.25
CA ASP A 317 -6.29 8.14 -1.64
C ASP A 317 -6.89 6.95 -2.39
N ALA A 318 -7.07 7.11 -3.71
CA ALA A 318 -7.70 6.09 -4.57
C ALA A 318 -6.86 4.81 -4.75
N PHE A 319 -5.61 4.80 -4.26
CA PHE A 319 -4.66 3.69 -4.40
C PHE A 319 -4.41 2.97 -3.08
N ALA A 320 -5.18 3.31 -2.04
CA ALA A 320 -5.13 2.71 -0.73
C ALA A 320 -3.70 2.43 -0.26
N SER A 321 -2.79 3.44 -0.29
CA SER A 321 -1.48 3.52 0.45
C SER A 321 -0.28 4.03 -0.33
N PHE A 322 -0.48 4.95 -1.25
CA PHE A 322 0.66 5.54 -1.93
C PHE A 322 1.38 6.56 -1.01
N PRO A 323 2.73 6.64 -0.95
CA PRO A 323 3.43 7.80 -0.37
C PRO A 323 3.14 9.06 -1.19
N CYS A 324 1.97 9.69 -0.97
CA CYS A 324 1.48 10.92 -1.61
C CYS A 324 1.30 10.87 -3.14
N TYR A 325 2.31 10.42 -3.89
CA TYR A 325 2.42 10.27 -5.34
C TYR A 325 3.41 9.15 -5.70
N MET A 326 3.32 8.61 -6.92
CA MET A 326 4.11 7.50 -7.49
C MET A 326 5.63 7.73 -7.65
N ASP A 327 6.21 8.66 -6.90
CA ASP A 327 7.59 9.14 -7.02
C ASP A 327 8.62 8.01 -6.80
N TYR A 328 8.58 7.34 -5.64
CA TYR A 328 9.54 6.30 -5.29
C TYR A 328 9.44 5.08 -6.21
N SER A 329 8.23 4.51 -6.36
CA SER A 329 8.04 3.33 -7.20
C SER A 329 8.36 3.61 -8.67
N SER A 330 8.06 4.81 -9.19
CA SER A 330 8.47 5.19 -10.55
C SER A 330 9.99 5.31 -10.67
N ALA A 331 10.66 5.88 -9.66
CA ALA A 331 12.12 5.99 -9.66
C ALA A 331 12.80 4.62 -9.60
N VAL A 332 12.30 3.70 -8.77
CA VAL A 332 12.80 2.32 -8.71
C VAL A 332 12.59 1.64 -10.07
N TYR A 333 11.36 1.68 -10.60
CA TYR A 333 10.99 1.04 -11.85
C TYR A 333 11.85 1.50 -13.03
N PHE A 334 12.00 2.80 -13.25
CA PHE A 334 12.80 3.34 -14.36
C PHE A 334 14.31 3.10 -14.23
N ASN A 335 14.80 2.79 -13.03
CA ASN A 335 16.20 2.44 -12.79
C ASN A 335 16.46 0.93 -12.87
N LEU A 336 15.44 0.10 -13.07
CA LEU A 336 15.64 -1.33 -13.32
C LEU A 336 16.40 -1.53 -14.65
N PRO A 337 17.50 -2.31 -14.69
CA PRO A 337 18.28 -2.51 -15.91
C PRO A 337 17.45 -3.06 -17.08
N GLY A 338 16.47 -3.92 -16.80
CA GLY A 338 15.54 -4.43 -17.82
C GLY A 338 14.66 -3.35 -18.43
N VAL A 339 14.19 -2.42 -17.60
CA VAL A 339 13.32 -1.30 -18.04
C VAL A 339 14.14 -0.32 -18.86
N GLN A 340 15.36 0.02 -18.42
CA GLN A 340 16.25 0.90 -19.19
C GLN A 340 16.61 0.34 -20.56
N ARG A 341 16.92 -0.96 -20.64
CA ARG A 341 17.14 -1.64 -21.91
C ARG A 341 15.91 -1.60 -22.82
N ALA A 342 14.72 -1.89 -22.27
CA ALA A 342 13.47 -1.85 -23.02
C ALA A 342 13.13 -0.44 -23.53
N LEU A 343 13.49 0.60 -22.78
CA LEU A 343 13.27 2.00 -23.15
C LEU A 343 14.42 2.61 -23.98
N HIS A 344 15.46 1.84 -24.29
CA HIS A 344 16.64 2.32 -25.02
C HIS A 344 17.36 3.50 -24.33
N VAL A 345 17.43 3.46 -22.99
CA VAL A 345 18.09 4.49 -22.17
C VAL A 345 19.19 3.90 -21.29
N SER A 346 20.06 4.78 -20.78
CA SER A 346 21.11 4.45 -19.82
C SER A 346 21.32 5.58 -18.82
N GLY A 347 21.69 5.25 -17.59
CA GLY A 347 22.01 6.23 -16.53
C GLY A 347 20.95 6.30 -15.43
N GLU A 348 21.19 7.12 -14.41
CA GLU A 348 20.25 7.25 -13.28
C GLU A 348 19.06 8.14 -13.67
N TRP A 349 17.86 7.56 -13.69
CA TRP A 349 16.62 8.30 -13.86
C TRP A 349 16.20 8.94 -12.54
N ARG A 350 15.82 10.23 -12.60
CA ARG A 350 15.26 10.98 -11.47
C ARG A 350 14.00 11.72 -11.94
N LYS A 351 13.02 11.85 -11.04
CA LYS A 351 11.77 12.57 -11.32
C LYS A 351 12.02 14.05 -11.65
N CYS A 352 12.80 14.75 -10.82
CA CYS A 352 13.20 16.13 -11.04
C CYS A 352 14.68 16.29 -10.72
N ASN A 353 15.39 17.08 -11.52
CA ASN A 353 16.78 17.44 -11.28
C ASN A 353 16.84 18.82 -10.60
N SER A 354 17.24 18.84 -9.32
CA SER A 354 17.42 20.06 -8.52
C SER A 354 18.69 20.85 -8.86
N ASP A 355 19.63 20.22 -9.55
CA ASP A 355 20.97 20.76 -9.78
C ASP A 355 21.02 21.64 -11.05
N ILE A 356 19.87 21.87 -11.68
CA ILE A 356 19.76 22.74 -12.85
C ILE A 356 19.77 24.21 -12.40
N ASP A 357 20.77 24.96 -12.86
CA ASP A 357 20.81 26.42 -12.73
C ASP A 357 19.79 27.08 -13.67
N TYR A 358 18.52 27.08 -13.26
CA TYR A 358 17.41 27.59 -14.05
C TYR A 358 17.06 29.04 -13.70
N SER A 359 17.44 29.97 -14.59
CA SER A 359 17.05 31.39 -14.49
C SER A 359 15.65 31.63 -15.06
N ARG A 360 14.68 31.93 -14.19
CA ARG A 360 13.30 32.27 -14.58
C ARG A 360 13.25 33.65 -15.22
N LYS A 361 12.77 33.73 -16.46
CA LYS A 361 12.66 35.00 -17.22
C LYS A 361 11.24 35.53 -17.37
N TYR A 362 10.23 34.66 -17.25
CA TYR A 362 8.83 35.01 -17.48
C TYR A 362 8.03 34.77 -16.20
N PHE A 363 7.46 35.85 -15.67
CA PHE A 363 6.63 35.86 -14.46
C PHE A 363 5.14 36.17 -14.75
N ASN A 364 4.86 36.58 -15.98
CA ASN A 364 3.52 36.83 -16.48
C ASN A 364 3.45 36.35 -17.95
N MET A 365 2.51 35.47 -18.24
CA MET A 365 2.32 34.86 -19.57
C MET A 365 1.37 35.62 -20.49
N GLU A 366 0.81 36.76 -20.04
CA GLU A 366 -0.14 37.59 -20.77
C GLU A 366 0.33 37.91 -22.20
N GLN A 367 1.59 38.35 -22.36
CA GLN A 367 2.12 38.73 -23.67
C GLN A 367 2.12 37.57 -24.68
N HIS A 368 2.41 36.34 -24.23
CA HIS A 368 2.41 35.18 -25.11
C HIS A 368 0.97 34.76 -25.47
N LEU A 369 0.05 34.83 -24.51
CA LEU A 369 -1.38 34.56 -24.77
C LEU A 369 -1.98 35.61 -25.72
N LYS A 370 -1.61 36.88 -25.57
CA LYS A 370 -1.94 37.97 -26.50
C LYS A 370 -1.42 37.68 -27.90
N ASN A 371 -0.14 37.31 -28.03
CA ASN A 371 0.45 36.97 -29.33
C ASN A 371 -0.31 35.83 -30.01
N ILE A 372 -0.78 34.82 -29.26
CA ILE A 372 -1.60 33.73 -29.78
C ILE A 372 -2.97 34.24 -30.23
N LEU A 373 -3.62 35.09 -29.41
CA LEU A 373 -4.93 35.68 -29.71
C LEU A 373 -4.93 36.55 -30.98
N GLU A 374 -3.88 37.35 -31.19
CA GLU A 374 -3.78 38.32 -32.30
C GLU A 374 -3.44 37.69 -33.66
N ARG A 375 -3.11 36.39 -33.70
CA ARG A 375 -2.77 35.68 -34.94
C ARG A 375 -4.02 35.33 -35.75
N LYS A 376 -4.38 36.22 -36.66
CA LYS A 376 -5.61 36.16 -37.47
C LYS A 376 -5.68 35.05 -38.52
N HIS A 377 -4.62 34.26 -38.71
CA HIS A 377 -4.57 33.21 -39.73
C HIS A 377 -5.05 31.83 -39.25
N ARG A 378 -5.26 31.62 -37.94
CA ARG A 378 -5.74 30.32 -37.43
C ARG A 378 -6.48 30.45 -36.11
N ALA A 379 -7.57 29.70 -35.96
CA ALA A 379 -8.34 29.62 -34.72
C ALA A 379 -7.67 28.62 -33.78
N ILE A 380 -7.42 29.02 -32.53
CA ILE A 380 -6.82 28.13 -31.53
C ILE A 380 -7.80 27.91 -30.38
N LYS A 381 -7.91 26.66 -29.94
CA LYS A 381 -8.62 26.31 -28.72
C LYS A 381 -7.64 26.34 -27.55
N VAL A 382 -7.91 27.13 -26.52
CA VAL A 382 -7.13 27.18 -25.29
C VAL A 382 -8.01 26.66 -24.16
N MET A 383 -7.54 25.67 -23.42
CA MET A 383 -8.18 25.21 -22.19
C MET A 383 -7.25 25.42 -21.02
N VAL A 384 -7.71 26.13 -20.02
CA VAL A 384 -7.07 26.25 -18.72
C VAL A 384 -7.88 25.39 -17.75
N VAL A 385 -7.26 24.35 -17.22
CA VAL A 385 -7.91 23.37 -16.37
C VAL A 385 -7.19 23.24 -15.04
N ASP A 386 -7.93 23.43 -13.95
CA ASP A 386 -7.38 23.44 -12.61
C ASP A 386 -8.13 22.48 -11.67
N GLY A 387 -7.38 21.79 -10.82
CA GLY A 387 -7.94 21.04 -9.70
C GLY A 387 -8.33 22.02 -8.59
N ASP A 388 -9.60 22.02 -8.18
CA ASP A 388 -10.11 22.99 -7.20
C ASP A 388 -9.57 22.79 -5.77
N SER A 389 -8.84 21.70 -5.53
CA SER A 389 -8.23 21.35 -4.25
C SER A 389 -6.71 21.55 -4.26
N HIS A 390 -6.15 22.09 -5.35
CA HIS A 390 -4.72 22.37 -5.48
C HIS A 390 -4.34 23.72 -4.84
N LEU A 391 -3.34 23.71 -3.96
CA LEU A 391 -2.94 24.91 -3.21
C LEU A 391 -1.82 25.72 -3.86
N TYR A 392 -0.86 25.12 -4.57
CA TYR A 392 0.33 25.86 -5.01
C TYR A 392 0.04 26.75 -6.23
N ASN A 393 -0.64 26.19 -7.23
CA ASN A 393 -1.15 26.87 -8.42
C ASN A 393 -2.67 26.73 -8.36
N ASN A 394 -3.29 27.44 -7.43
CA ASN A 394 -4.73 27.28 -7.17
C ASN A 394 -5.56 27.80 -8.35
N PHE A 395 -6.77 27.28 -8.48
CA PHE A 395 -7.66 27.60 -9.59
C PHE A 395 -8.07 29.09 -9.64
N LEU A 396 -8.13 29.79 -8.50
CA LEU A 396 -8.48 31.21 -8.48
C LEU A 396 -7.44 32.06 -9.19
N ALA A 397 -6.15 31.73 -9.05
CA ALA A 397 -5.08 32.46 -9.73
C ALA A 397 -5.27 32.43 -11.26
N ASN A 398 -5.50 31.23 -11.81
CA ASN A 398 -5.69 31.05 -13.25
C ASN A 398 -7.04 31.60 -13.72
N GLN A 399 -8.08 31.53 -12.89
CA GLN A 399 -9.36 32.18 -13.18
C GLN A 399 -9.20 33.70 -13.27
N TRP A 400 -8.58 34.34 -12.28
CA TRP A 400 -8.33 35.79 -12.30
C TRP A 400 -7.46 36.20 -13.48
N PHE A 401 -6.42 35.43 -13.80
CA PHE A 401 -5.56 35.66 -14.95
C PHE A 401 -6.35 35.78 -16.25
N ILE A 402 -7.19 34.78 -16.52
CA ILE A 402 -7.93 34.71 -17.78
C ILE A 402 -9.12 35.68 -17.78
N GLU A 403 -9.75 35.96 -16.64
CA GLU A 403 -10.82 36.97 -16.57
C GLU A 403 -10.30 38.39 -16.75
N ASP A 404 -9.14 38.72 -16.16
CA ASP A 404 -8.45 40.00 -16.38
C ASP A 404 -8.01 40.11 -17.85
N PHE A 405 -7.44 39.05 -18.42
CA PHE A 405 -7.07 38.99 -19.82
C PHE A 405 -8.30 39.18 -20.74
N ALA A 406 -9.39 38.46 -20.48
CA ALA A 406 -10.62 38.56 -21.26
C ALA A 406 -11.19 39.98 -21.24
N THR A 407 -11.13 40.64 -20.09
CA THR A 407 -11.55 42.04 -19.94
C THR A 407 -10.63 42.99 -20.72
N MET A 408 -9.32 42.84 -20.55
CA MET A 408 -8.31 43.69 -21.18
C MET A 408 -8.34 43.62 -22.71
N TYR A 409 -8.56 42.42 -23.26
CA TYR A 409 -8.59 42.17 -24.69
C TYR A 409 -10.02 42.07 -25.26
N ASN A 410 -11.03 42.47 -24.46
CA ASN A 410 -12.42 42.63 -24.87
C ASN A 410 -13.01 41.36 -25.51
N LEU A 411 -12.80 40.20 -24.89
CA LEU A 411 -13.33 38.91 -25.34
C LEU A 411 -14.82 38.78 -25.00
N ASP A 412 -15.57 38.10 -25.86
CA ASP A 412 -16.99 37.81 -25.63
C ASP A 412 -17.14 36.56 -24.74
N VAL A 413 -18.16 36.53 -23.88
CA VAL A 413 -18.49 35.35 -23.08
C VAL A 413 -19.44 34.47 -23.89
N GLU A 414 -18.93 33.36 -24.44
CA GLU A 414 -19.74 32.37 -25.17
C GLU A 414 -20.58 31.53 -24.18
N HIS A 415 -19.96 31.12 -23.08
CA HIS A 415 -20.63 30.35 -22.02
C HIS A 415 -20.29 30.93 -20.66
N SER A 416 -21.33 31.33 -19.92
CA SER A 416 -21.20 31.86 -18.56
C SER A 416 -20.73 30.78 -17.58
N HIS A 417 -20.19 31.25 -16.44
CA HIS A 417 -19.73 30.39 -15.37
C HIS A 417 -20.87 29.46 -14.90
N SER A 418 -20.73 28.17 -15.21
CA SER A 418 -21.76 27.16 -14.98
C SER A 418 -21.15 25.81 -14.63
N PRO A 419 -21.83 24.96 -13.86
CA PRO A 419 -21.32 23.65 -13.53
C PRO A 419 -21.31 22.73 -14.77
N TRP A 420 -20.28 21.89 -14.88
CA TRP A 420 -20.26 20.78 -15.85
C TRP A 420 -20.41 19.43 -15.14
N THR A 421 -20.84 18.44 -15.90
CA THR A 421 -21.27 17.14 -15.36
C THR A 421 -20.49 15.97 -15.94
N TYR A 422 -20.27 14.96 -15.11
CA TYR A 422 -19.71 13.68 -15.46
C TYR A 422 -20.71 12.56 -15.12
N ARG A 423 -20.69 11.49 -15.92
CA ARG A 423 -21.33 10.20 -15.58
C ARG A 423 -20.51 9.06 -16.19
N LEU A 424 -20.40 7.96 -15.47
CA LEU A 424 -19.62 6.79 -15.92
C LEU A 424 -20.27 6.09 -17.13
N SER A 425 -21.60 5.99 -17.12
CA SER A 425 -22.37 5.47 -18.24
C SER A 425 -23.77 6.08 -18.22
N LYS A 426 -24.57 5.81 -19.25
CA LYS A 426 -25.98 6.25 -19.30
C LYS A 426 -26.84 5.70 -18.16
N THR A 427 -26.43 4.62 -17.49
CA THR A 427 -27.14 4.03 -16.35
C THR A 427 -26.85 4.72 -15.01
N TYR A 428 -25.80 5.55 -14.94
CA TYR A 428 -25.43 6.29 -13.73
C TYR A 428 -25.98 7.72 -13.77
N LEU A 429 -26.31 8.27 -12.60
CA LEU A 429 -26.73 9.67 -12.45
C LEU A 429 -25.59 10.63 -12.79
N LYS A 430 -25.93 11.75 -13.42
CA LYS A 430 -24.98 12.85 -13.64
C LYS A 430 -24.56 13.45 -12.30
N GLN A 431 -23.26 13.68 -12.15
CA GLN A 431 -22.66 14.34 -11.00
C GLN A 431 -21.95 15.62 -11.44
N TYR A 432 -21.95 16.65 -10.60
CA TYR A 432 -21.15 17.84 -10.87
C TYR A 432 -19.67 17.50 -10.77
N ALA A 433 -18.96 17.73 -11.87
CA ALA A 433 -17.55 17.43 -12.01
C ALA A 433 -16.67 18.69 -11.89
N GLY A 434 -17.27 19.88 -11.87
CA GLY A 434 -16.61 21.16 -11.64
C GLY A 434 -17.39 22.30 -12.28
N PHE A 435 -16.72 23.42 -12.54
CA PHE A 435 -17.28 24.60 -13.19
C PHE A 435 -16.52 24.93 -14.48
N ALA A 436 -17.21 25.54 -15.44
CA ALA A 436 -16.60 25.97 -16.69
C ALA A 436 -17.11 27.36 -17.10
N LYS A 437 -16.25 28.13 -17.78
CA LYS A 437 -16.56 29.42 -18.41
C LYS A 437 -15.77 29.51 -19.72
N THR A 438 -16.40 29.96 -20.80
CA THR A 438 -15.74 30.04 -22.12
C THR A 438 -15.83 31.44 -22.69
N PHE A 439 -14.68 31.92 -23.18
CA PHE A 439 -14.51 33.19 -23.86
C PHE A 439 -14.16 32.97 -25.33
N THR A 440 -14.53 33.93 -26.18
CA THR A 440 -14.20 33.93 -27.60
C THR A 440 -13.61 35.27 -28.03
N SER A 441 -12.65 35.23 -28.94
CA SER A 441 -12.18 36.43 -29.64
C SER A 441 -13.33 37.07 -30.43
N LYS A 442 -13.38 38.40 -30.46
CA LYS A 442 -14.39 39.13 -31.24
C LYS A 442 -14.29 38.83 -32.73
N MET A 443 -15.45 38.64 -33.36
CA MET A 443 -15.59 38.47 -34.80
C MET A 443 -15.54 39.86 -35.45
N ASN A 444 -14.35 40.26 -35.91
CA ASN A 444 -14.18 41.53 -36.64
C ASN A 444 -14.52 41.39 -38.14
N ASP A 445 -14.55 40.16 -38.67
CA ASP A 445 -14.93 39.75 -40.03
C ASP A 445 -15.54 38.33 -39.93
N PRO A 446 -16.66 38.01 -40.61
CA PRO A 446 -17.25 36.66 -40.66
C PRO A 446 -16.28 35.52 -41.03
N LEU A 447 -15.19 35.81 -41.76
CA LEU A 447 -14.18 34.84 -42.16
C LEU A 447 -12.99 34.74 -41.18
N SER A 448 -12.93 35.58 -40.15
CA SER A 448 -11.85 35.54 -39.17
C SER A 448 -11.95 34.30 -38.27
N PRO A 449 -10.87 33.54 -38.07
CA PRO A 449 -10.84 32.45 -37.13
C PRO A 449 -11.12 32.92 -35.69
N ILE A 450 -11.97 32.20 -34.95
CA ILE A 450 -12.33 32.51 -33.56
C ILE A 450 -11.48 31.67 -32.61
N THR A 451 -10.63 32.33 -31.83
CA THR A 451 -9.90 31.70 -30.73
C THR A 451 -10.83 31.55 -29.53
N LYS A 452 -10.90 30.35 -28.96
CA LYS A 452 -11.71 30.02 -27.78
C LYS A 452 -10.82 29.81 -26.58
N ILE A 453 -11.17 30.40 -25.44
CA ILE A 453 -10.46 30.20 -24.16
C ILE A 453 -11.46 29.68 -23.13
N SER A 454 -11.30 28.42 -22.71
CA SER A 454 -12.14 27.78 -21.71
C SER A 454 -11.41 27.68 -20.38
N LEU A 455 -11.98 28.27 -19.33
CA LEU A 455 -11.63 28.05 -17.93
C LEU A 455 -12.44 26.86 -17.41
N VAL A 456 -11.79 25.87 -16.81
CA VAL A 456 -12.45 24.67 -16.28
C VAL A 456 -11.85 24.29 -14.94
N THR A 457 -12.68 24.05 -13.93
CA THR A 457 -12.26 23.41 -12.69
C THR A 457 -12.66 21.94 -12.67
N VAL A 458 -11.86 21.10 -12.00
CA VAL A 458 -12.20 19.70 -11.73
C VAL A 458 -12.36 19.51 -10.23
N LYS A 459 -13.59 19.18 -9.83
CA LYS A 459 -14.03 19.16 -8.44
C LYS A 459 -13.39 18.04 -7.63
N GLY A 460 -12.72 18.39 -6.55
CA GLY A 460 -12.00 17.47 -5.65
C GLY A 460 -10.65 16.99 -6.20
N ALA A 461 -10.16 17.56 -7.29
CA ALA A 461 -8.84 17.26 -7.83
C ALA A 461 -7.79 18.21 -7.24
N GLY A 462 -6.60 17.71 -6.93
CA GLY A 462 -5.44 18.50 -6.51
C GLY A 462 -4.42 18.65 -7.63
N TYR A 463 -3.13 18.58 -7.27
CA TYR A 463 -2.06 18.87 -8.22
C TYR A 463 -1.98 17.93 -9.43
N TYR A 464 -2.38 16.67 -9.27
CA TYR A 464 -2.40 15.66 -10.34
C TYR A 464 -3.85 15.31 -10.66
N ILE A 465 -4.48 16.11 -11.53
CA ILE A 465 -5.92 16.00 -11.81
C ILE A 465 -6.29 14.62 -12.38
N ALA A 466 -5.52 14.08 -13.32
CA ALA A 466 -5.83 12.77 -13.90
C ALA A 466 -5.52 11.61 -12.94
N LEU A 467 -4.67 11.81 -11.93
CA LEU A 467 -4.51 10.86 -10.83
C LEU A 467 -5.67 10.93 -9.82
N ASP A 468 -6.07 12.13 -9.41
CA ASP A 468 -7.10 12.32 -8.38
C ASP A 468 -8.52 12.08 -8.94
N ARG A 469 -8.76 12.45 -10.21
CA ARG A 469 -10.05 12.40 -10.92
C ARG A 469 -9.88 11.91 -12.37
N PRO A 470 -9.42 10.67 -12.59
CA PRO A 470 -9.08 10.15 -13.92
C PRO A 470 -10.25 10.21 -14.91
N ALA A 471 -11.43 9.72 -14.51
CA ALA A 471 -12.56 9.61 -15.43
C ALA A 471 -13.20 10.97 -15.81
N PRO A 472 -13.45 11.91 -14.87
CA PRO A 472 -13.83 13.27 -15.23
C PRO A 472 -12.81 13.96 -16.13
N MET A 473 -11.52 13.76 -15.87
CA MET A 473 -10.45 14.37 -16.67
C MET A 473 -10.40 13.80 -18.10
N LEU A 474 -10.53 12.48 -18.27
CA LEU A 474 -10.60 11.87 -19.59
C LEU A 474 -11.80 12.38 -20.40
N GLN A 475 -12.98 12.51 -19.77
CA GLN A 475 -14.16 13.08 -20.41
C GLN A 475 -13.89 14.52 -20.90
N LEU A 476 -13.31 15.34 -20.02
CA LEU A 476 -12.97 16.73 -20.32
C LEU A 476 -12.04 16.85 -21.53
N ILE A 477 -10.93 16.12 -21.50
CA ILE A 477 -9.93 16.15 -22.58
C ILE A 477 -10.52 15.64 -23.89
N SER A 478 -11.20 14.49 -23.88
CA SER A 478 -11.82 13.93 -25.08
C SER A 478 -12.79 14.92 -25.74
N ASN A 479 -13.60 15.62 -24.95
CA ASN A 479 -14.55 16.60 -25.47
C ASN A 479 -13.86 17.85 -26.00
N PHE A 480 -12.82 18.34 -25.31
CA PHE A 480 -12.03 19.49 -25.75
C PHE A 480 -11.38 19.24 -27.13
N LEU A 481 -10.72 18.09 -27.29
CA LEU A 481 -10.06 17.71 -28.53
C LEU A 481 -11.05 17.56 -29.67
N GLY A 482 -12.14 16.82 -29.43
CA GLY A 482 -13.21 16.62 -30.40
C GLY A 482 -14.07 17.87 -30.69
N GLY A 483 -13.83 19.00 -29.99
CA GLY A 483 -14.66 20.20 -30.10
C GLY A 483 -16.12 19.97 -29.68
N SER A 484 -16.35 18.98 -28.83
CA SER A 484 -17.67 18.58 -28.33
C SER A 484 -18.02 19.28 -27.02
N ASN A 485 -19.28 19.21 -26.63
CA ASN A 485 -19.72 19.74 -25.33
C ASN A 485 -19.03 18.98 -24.20
N ILE A 486 -18.45 19.69 -23.23
CA ILE A 486 -17.77 19.15 -22.04
C ILE A 486 -18.61 18.14 -21.24
N ASN A 487 -19.94 18.23 -21.31
CA ASN A 487 -20.90 17.33 -20.64
C ASN A 487 -21.15 16.01 -21.39
N ASN A 488 -20.58 15.84 -22.59
CA ASN A 488 -20.76 14.62 -23.36
C ASN A 488 -20.02 13.48 -22.67
N THR A 489 -20.72 12.37 -22.48
CA THR A 489 -20.16 11.17 -21.84
C THR A 489 -19.25 10.43 -22.80
N VAL A 490 -18.07 10.05 -22.32
CA VAL A 490 -17.09 9.28 -23.08
C VAL A 490 -17.12 7.83 -22.60
N PRO A 491 -17.20 6.84 -23.50
CA PRO A 491 -17.13 5.43 -23.12
C PRO A 491 -15.76 5.12 -22.49
N VAL A 492 -15.77 4.57 -21.28
CA VAL A 492 -14.56 4.07 -20.62
C VAL A 492 -14.34 2.62 -21.07
N GLN A 493 -13.13 2.30 -21.54
CA GLN A 493 -12.78 0.93 -21.87
C GLN A 493 -12.55 0.13 -20.58
N ALA A 494 -12.99 -1.13 -20.57
CA ALA A 494 -12.62 -2.04 -19.49
C ALA A 494 -11.11 -2.29 -19.56
N PRO A 495 -10.40 -2.38 -18.42
CA PRO A 495 -9.02 -2.81 -18.39
C PRO A 495 -8.88 -4.17 -19.10
N GLN A 496 -7.80 -4.35 -19.83
CA GLN A 496 -7.40 -5.62 -20.39
C GLN A 496 -7.26 -6.65 -19.28
N PRO A 497 -7.66 -7.90 -19.54
CA PRO A 497 -7.51 -8.96 -18.57
C PRO A 497 -6.02 -9.14 -18.26
N ILE A 498 -5.74 -9.36 -16.98
CA ILE A 498 -4.42 -9.75 -16.52
C ILE A 498 -4.03 -11.06 -17.23
N LEU A 499 -2.79 -11.16 -17.72
CA LEU A 499 -2.33 -12.36 -18.42
C LEU A 499 -2.42 -13.57 -17.48
N PRO A 500 -2.71 -14.78 -18.00
CA PRO A 500 -2.91 -15.98 -17.18
C PRO A 500 -1.81 -16.28 -16.14
N PRO A 501 -0.51 -16.01 -16.39
CA PRO A 501 0.54 -16.20 -15.38
C PRO A 501 0.42 -15.28 -14.16
N TYR A 502 -0.28 -14.15 -14.29
CA TYR A 502 -0.47 -13.15 -13.22
C TYR A 502 -1.90 -13.12 -12.69
N THR A 503 -2.82 -13.93 -13.24
CA THR A 503 -4.16 -14.04 -12.66
C THR A 503 -4.06 -14.72 -11.29
N PRO A 504 -4.65 -14.13 -10.23
CA PRO A 504 -4.73 -14.80 -8.94
C PRO A 504 -5.45 -16.15 -9.14
N PRO A 505 -4.93 -17.26 -8.60
CA PRO A 505 -5.66 -18.52 -8.66
C PRO A 505 -7.05 -18.32 -8.05
N PRO A 506 -8.10 -18.95 -8.61
CA PRO A 506 -9.43 -18.90 -8.02
C PRO A 506 -9.35 -19.32 -6.55
N PRO A 507 -10.11 -18.68 -5.63
CA PRO A 507 -10.05 -19.02 -4.23
C PRO A 507 -10.38 -20.51 -4.08
N LEU A 508 -9.41 -21.27 -3.57
CA LEU A 508 -9.57 -22.68 -3.30
C LEU A 508 -10.71 -22.82 -2.26
N ARG A 509 -11.68 -23.69 -2.53
CA ARG A 509 -12.66 -24.10 -1.51
C ARG A 509 -11.95 -25.02 -0.52
N VAL A 510 -11.19 -24.42 0.38
CA VAL A 510 -10.51 -25.09 1.49
C VAL A 510 -11.47 -25.20 2.67
N THR A 511 -11.41 -26.32 3.39
CA THR A 511 -12.05 -26.45 4.70
C THR A 511 -11.44 -25.42 5.67
N ARG A 512 -12.16 -25.09 6.75
CA ARG A 512 -11.63 -24.17 7.78
C ARG A 512 -10.32 -24.66 8.37
N LYS A 513 -10.17 -25.98 8.58
CA LYS A 513 -8.91 -26.59 9.02
C LYS A 513 -7.76 -26.37 8.02
N GLU A 514 -8.01 -26.52 6.73
CA GLU A 514 -7.00 -26.29 5.68
C GLU A 514 -6.66 -24.81 5.51
N ALA A 515 -7.63 -23.92 5.73
CA ALA A 515 -7.44 -22.47 5.71
C ALA A 515 -6.59 -21.99 6.90
N ASP A 516 -6.82 -22.58 8.09
CA ASP A 516 -6.09 -22.27 9.31
C ASP A 516 -4.70 -22.94 9.35
N LYS A 517 -4.41 -23.90 8.44
CA LYS A 517 -3.12 -24.61 8.42
C LYS A 517 -1.97 -23.66 8.03
N VAL A 518 -0.94 -23.62 8.87
CA VAL A 518 0.29 -22.88 8.58
C VAL A 518 1.24 -23.82 7.84
N TYR A 519 1.37 -23.64 6.53
CA TYR A 519 2.22 -24.46 5.67
C TYR A 519 3.70 -24.05 5.71
N ASP A 520 3.95 -22.75 5.80
CA ASP A 520 5.28 -22.18 5.93
C ASP A 520 5.24 -21.03 6.94
N LEU A 521 6.15 -21.08 7.92
CA LEU A 521 6.30 -20.02 8.93
C LEU A 521 7.58 -19.24 8.62
N PRO A 522 7.47 -17.98 8.15
CA PRO A 522 8.64 -17.19 7.77
C PRO A 522 9.70 -17.10 8.88
N GLY A 523 10.96 -17.29 8.51
CA GLY A 523 12.08 -17.22 9.45
C GLY A 523 12.38 -18.53 10.19
N LEU A 524 11.60 -19.59 9.99
CA LEU A 524 11.83 -20.88 10.64
C LEU A 524 13.12 -21.56 10.14
N THR A 525 14.09 -21.70 11.04
CA THR A 525 15.46 -22.14 10.70
C THR A 525 15.64 -23.66 10.64
N TYR A 526 14.65 -24.46 11.00
CA TYR A 526 14.70 -25.91 11.03
C TYR A 526 13.44 -26.54 10.42
N ASP A 527 13.51 -27.79 9.98
CA ASP A 527 12.35 -28.51 9.46
C ASP A 527 11.53 -29.10 10.62
N ILE A 528 10.21 -28.86 10.60
CA ILE A 528 9.27 -29.38 11.61
C ILE A 528 8.67 -30.71 11.16
N ASN A 529 8.32 -31.55 12.13
CA ASN A 529 7.70 -32.86 11.91
C ASN A 529 6.24 -32.94 12.42
N PHE A 530 5.61 -31.80 12.68
CA PHE A 530 4.26 -31.68 13.22
C PHE A 530 3.49 -30.59 12.46
N ASP A 531 2.17 -30.73 12.39
CA ASP A 531 1.31 -29.69 11.84
C ASP A 531 0.99 -28.62 12.90
N HIS A 532 0.70 -27.41 12.42
CA HIS A 532 0.24 -26.33 13.26
C HIS A 532 -0.74 -25.42 12.51
N TYR A 533 -1.65 -24.82 13.27
CA TYR A 533 -2.81 -24.12 12.76
C TYR A 533 -3.01 -22.82 13.53
N ALA A 534 -3.33 -21.74 12.84
CA ALA A 534 -3.64 -20.45 13.45
C ALA A 534 -4.84 -19.83 12.76
N GLY A 535 -5.78 -19.33 13.55
CA GLY A 535 -7.04 -18.80 13.03
C GLY A 535 -7.89 -18.21 14.14
N TYR A 536 -9.18 -18.07 13.86
CA TYR A 536 -10.16 -17.50 14.80
C TYR A 536 -11.20 -18.54 15.16
N LEU A 537 -11.56 -18.62 16.44
CA LEU A 537 -12.65 -19.42 16.98
C LEU A 537 -13.82 -18.51 17.35
N TYR A 538 -15.03 -18.98 17.08
CA TYR A 538 -16.27 -18.30 17.48
C TYR A 538 -16.48 -18.51 18.99
N ALA A 539 -16.50 -17.41 19.73
CA ALA A 539 -16.83 -17.41 21.16
C ALA A 539 -18.32 -17.07 21.35
N SER A 540 -18.63 -15.87 21.84
CA SER A 540 -19.99 -15.33 21.84
C SER A 540 -20.26 -14.45 20.63
N ASP A 541 -21.51 -14.04 20.40
CA ASP A 541 -21.88 -13.18 19.28
C ASP A 541 -20.98 -11.94 19.22
N GLY A 542 -20.42 -11.68 18.05
CA GLY A 542 -19.49 -10.58 17.81
C GLY A 542 -18.09 -10.76 18.42
N ASN A 543 -17.78 -11.86 19.10
CA ASN A 543 -16.49 -12.09 19.74
C ASN A 543 -15.73 -13.25 19.08
N TYR A 544 -14.49 -12.97 18.69
CA TYR A 544 -13.64 -13.89 17.94
C TYR A 544 -12.31 -14.07 18.67
N ILE A 545 -12.02 -15.31 19.05
CA ILE A 545 -10.82 -15.66 19.81
C ILE A 545 -9.78 -16.23 18.88
N HIS A 546 -8.66 -15.53 18.73
CA HIS A 546 -7.54 -16.05 17.97
C HIS A 546 -6.89 -17.22 18.71
N TYR A 547 -6.45 -18.23 17.98
CA TYR A 547 -5.76 -19.39 18.53
C TYR A 547 -4.52 -19.74 17.71
N TRP A 548 -3.56 -20.41 18.36
CA TRP A 548 -2.51 -21.14 17.67
C TRP A 548 -2.45 -22.55 18.25
N PHE A 549 -2.78 -23.54 17.42
CA PHE A 549 -2.75 -24.96 17.75
C PHE A 549 -1.49 -25.61 17.18
N VAL A 550 -0.75 -26.35 17.99
CA VAL A 550 0.41 -27.14 17.57
C VAL A 550 0.18 -28.60 17.91
N GLU A 551 0.32 -29.48 16.91
CA GLU A 551 0.15 -30.91 17.09
C GLU A 551 1.34 -31.53 17.85
N SER A 552 1.09 -32.68 18.47
CA SER A 552 2.13 -33.49 19.09
C SER A 552 3.17 -33.93 18.06
N GLN A 553 4.45 -33.82 18.41
CA GLN A 553 5.58 -34.35 17.64
C GLN A 553 5.67 -35.88 17.69
N SER A 554 4.90 -36.52 18.57
CA SER A 554 4.82 -37.97 18.74
C SER A 554 3.60 -38.53 17.99
N ASN A 555 2.41 -38.57 18.60
CA ASN A 555 1.20 -39.06 17.96
C ASN A 555 0.00 -38.16 18.29
N PRO A 556 -0.34 -37.19 17.43
CA PRO A 556 -1.41 -36.23 17.70
C PRO A 556 -2.79 -36.88 17.88
N ALA A 557 -3.03 -38.06 17.30
CA ALA A 557 -4.31 -38.76 17.42
C ALA A 557 -4.55 -39.34 18.83
N THR A 558 -3.51 -39.66 19.58
CA THR A 558 -3.62 -40.31 20.90
C THR A 558 -3.07 -39.48 22.04
N ASP A 559 -2.15 -38.56 21.74
CA ASP A 559 -1.48 -37.76 22.77
C ASP A 559 -2.43 -36.71 23.37
N PRO A 560 -2.29 -36.34 24.65
CA PRO A 560 -3.23 -35.44 25.34
C PRO A 560 -3.37 -34.08 24.66
N LEU A 561 -4.56 -33.47 24.78
CA LEU A 561 -4.81 -32.07 24.40
C LEU A 561 -4.65 -31.18 25.63
N ILE A 562 -3.70 -30.25 25.56
CA ILE A 562 -3.44 -29.24 26.56
C ILE A 562 -3.97 -27.90 26.05
N ILE A 563 -4.82 -27.25 26.85
CA ILE A 563 -5.21 -25.86 26.62
C ILE A 563 -4.34 -24.98 27.51
N TRP A 564 -3.74 -23.95 26.93
CA TRP A 564 -2.85 -23.02 27.63
C TRP A 564 -3.45 -21.61 27.73
N PHE A 565 -3.43 -21.05 28.94
CA PHE A 565 -3.78 -19.67 29.25
C PHE A 565 -2.60 -18.92 29.88
N THR A 566 -2.13 -17.85 29.25
CA THR A 566 -1.19 -16.91 29.87
C THR A 566 -1.90 -15.93 30.79
N GLY A 567 -1.22 -15.48 31.85
CA GLY A 567 -1.81 -14.61 32.86
C GLY A 567 -1.16 -13.24 32.99
N GLY A 568 -1.79 -12.41 33.83
CA GLY A 568 -1.92 -10.97 33.70
C GLY A 568 -3.17 -10.72 32.84
N PRO A 569 -4.25 -10.12 33.40
CA PRO A 569 -5.50 -10.02 32.66
C PRO A 569 -5.21 -9.21 31.38
N GLY A 570 -5.25 -9.88 30.22
CA GLY A 570 -4.91 -9.28 28.94
C GLY A 570 -3.57 -9.69 28.28
N CYS A 571 -2.82 -10.64 28.84
CA CYS A 571 -1.55 -11.09 28.24
C CYS A 571 -1.77 -12.18 27.17
N SER A 572 -0.97 -12.14 26.11
CA SER A 572 -1.10 -13.03 24.94
C SER A 572 -0.54 -14.43 25.21
N SER A 573 -1.35 -15.47 24.93
CA SER A 573 -0.94 -16.88 24.98
C SER A 573 0.02 -17.26 23.85
N ILE A 574 0.00 -16.55 22.72
CA ILE A 574 1.00 -16.69 21.64
C ILE A 574 2.36 -16.17 22.09
N GLY A 575 2.38 -15.16 22.98
CA GLY A 575 3.60 -14.78 23.70
C GLY A 575 4.25 -16.00 24.35
N ALA A 576 3.49 -16.76 25.15
CA ALA A 576 3.98 -17.99 25.79
C ALA A 576 4.37 -19.09 24.79
N LEU A 577 3.67 -19.21 23.65
CA LEU A 577 4.09 -20.09 22.57
C LEU A 577 5.53 -19.78 22.11
N LEU A 578 5.86 -18.50 21.94
CA LEU A 578 7.17 -18.07 21.44
C LEU A 578 8.25 -17.98 22.52
N ILE A 579 7.87 -17.71 23.77
CA ILE A 579 8.83 -17.37 24.84
C ILE A 579 8.78 -18.32 26.04
N GLU A 580 7.92 -19.32 26.07
CA GLU A 580 7.82 -20.22 27.22
C GLU A 580 7.83 -21.70 26.83
N ASN A 581 6.74 -22.20 26.25
CA ASN A 581 6.50 -23.65 26.17
C ASN A 581 6.08 -24.14 24.78
N GLY A 582 5.96 -23.25 23.78
CA GLY A 582 5.76 -23.64 22.39
C GLY A 582 7.06 -24.03 21.67
N PRO A 583 6.97 -24.52 20.42
CA PRO A 583 8.11 -25.08 19.67
C PRO A 583 9.08 -24.05 19.08
N PHE A 584 8.71 -22.77 19.04
CA PHE A 584 9.48 -21.74 18.35
C PHE A 584 10.07 -20.74 19.33
N ARG A 585 11.29 -20.28 19.06
CA ARG A 585 11.94 -19.20 19.81
C ARG A 585 12.38 -18.09 18.85
N PRO A 586 12.06 -16.82 19.11
CA PRO A 586 12.57 -15.72 18.32
C PRO A 586 14.06 -15.51 18.57
N ASN A 587 14.82 -15.34 17.50
CA ASN A 587 16.20 -14.88 17.58
C ASN A 587 16.27 -13.36 17.83
N PRO A 588 17.38 -12.85 18.39
CA PRO A 588 17.59 -11.41 18.59
C PRO A 588 17.53 -10.56 17.32
N ASP A 589 17.69 -11.18 16.14
CA ASP A 589 17.59 -10.52 14.85
C ASP A 589 16.16 -10.06 14.50
N GLY A 590 15.15 -10.51 15.25
CA GLY A 590 13.74 -10.18 15.02
C GLY A 590 13.18 -10.71 13.70
N THR A 591 13.86 -11.65 13.04
CA THR A 591 13.51 -12.16 11.71
C THR A 591 13.59 -13.68 11.59
N THR A 592 14.30 -14.36 12.48
CA THR A 592 14.42 -15.83 12.45
C THR A 592 13.92 -16.50 13.74
N LEU A 593 13.50 -17.76 13.61
CA LEU A 593 13.02 -18.61 14.69
C LEU A 593 13.91 -19.85 14.82
N PHE A 594 14.27 -20.22 16.03
CA PHE A 594 15.00 -21.45 16.34
C PHE A 594 14.16 -22.43 17.18
N GLU A 595 14.60 -23.69 17.24
CA GLU A 595 13.86 -24.76 17.93
C GLU A 595 13.87 -24.58 19.44
N ASN A 596 12.70 -24.67 20.07
CA ASN A 596 12.59 -24.96 21.49
C ASN A 596 12.58 -26.48 21.71
N VAL A 597 13.74 -27.06 22.06
CA VAL A 597 13.85 -28.50 22.34
C VAL A 597 13.07 -28.96 23.57
N PHE A 598 12.55 -28.02 24.37
CA PHE A 598 11.74 -28.28 25.56
C PHE A 598 10.26 -27.92 25.37
N SER A 599 9.77 -27.86 24.13
CA SER A 599 8.38 -27.54 23.85
C SER A 599 7.42 -28.59 24.39
N TRP A 600 6.26 -28.15 24.85
CA TRP A 600 5.24 -29.05 25.40
C TRP A 600 4.61 -29.93 24.33
N ASN A 601 4.67 -29.50 23.06
CA ASN A 601 4.21 -30.31 21.96
C ASN A 601 5.12 -31.51 21.64
N LYS A 602 6.20 -31.76 22.39
CA LYS A 602 6.99 -33.00 22.25
C LYS A 602 6.19 -34.27 22.58
N PHE A 603 5.14 -34.18 23.39
CA PHE A 603 4.31 -35.32 23.79
C PHE A 603 2.80 -34.99 23.92
N SER A 604 2.37 -33.81 23.47
CA SER A 604 0.99 -33.37 23.61
C SER A 604 0.58 -32.47 22.45
N ASN A 605 -0.72 -32.40 22.18
CA ASN A 605 -1.30 -31.37 21.35
C ASN A 605 -1.51 -30.13 22.22
N VAL A 606 -1.10 -28.94 21.78
CA VAL A 606 -1.19 -27.72 22.61
C VAL A 606 -1.98 -26.63 21.89
N LEU A 607 -3.08 -26.20 22.52
CA LEU A 607 -3.93 -25.11 22.07
C LEU A 607 -3.63 -23.84 22.89
N PHE A 608 -2.99 -22.86 22.25
CA PHE A 608 -2.75 -21.54 22.81
C PHE A 608 -3.92 -20.62 22.49
N LEU A 609 -4.63 -20.16 23.52
CA LEU A 609 -5.86 -19.39 23.35
C LEU A 609 -5.67 -17.92 23.75
N GLU A 610 -5.88 -16.98 22.84
CA GLU A 610 -5.79 -15.53 23.09
C GLU A 610 -7.03 -15.03 23.84
N SER A 611 -7.07 -15.25 25.15
CA SER A 611 -8.21 -14.94 26.02
C SER A 611 -7.82 -13.90 27.08
N PRO A 612 -8.71 -12.95 27.44
CA PRO A 612 -10.06 -12.69 26.91
C PRO A 612 -10.11 -12.11 25.49
N ARG A 613 -11.31 -11.86 24.97
CA ARG A 613 -11.50 -11.10 23.71
C ARG A 613 -10.73 -9.76 23.76
N SER A 614 -10.23 -9.32 22.61
CA SER A 614 -9.35 -8.15 22.44
C SER A 614 -7.90 -8.33 22.94
N VAL A 615 -7.51 -9.54 23.34
CA VAL A 615 -6.11 -9.89 23.66
C VAL A 615 -5.40 -10.39 22.41
N GLY A 616 -4.16 -9.92 22.21
CA GLY A 616 -3.35 -10.21 21.02
C GLY A 616 -4.11 -9.95 19.73
N PHE A 617 -4.36 -11.00 18.96
CA PHE A 617 -5.10 -10.91 17.69
C PHE A 617 -6.60 -11.16 17.83
N SER A 618 -7.11 -11.57 18.99
CA SER A 618 -8.55 -11.70 19.25
C SER A 618 -9.24 -10.36 19.14
N TYR A 619 -10.50 -10.34 18.70
CA TYR A 619 -11.22 -9.08 18.50
C TYR A 619 -12.72 -9.21 18.81
N GLN A 620 -13.34 -8.05 18.94
CA GLN A 620 -14.78 -7.88 19.08
C GLN A 620 -15.29 -7.02 17.91
N ASP A 621 -16.26 -7.55 17.18
CA ASP A 621 -17.09 -6.79 16.24
C ASP A 621 -18.11 -5.98 17.03
N LYS A 622 -17.87 -4.67 17.11
CA LYS A 622 -18.70 -3.72 17.86
C LYS A 622 -20.08 -3.49 17.25
N GLU A 623 -20.30 -3.83 15.98
CA GLU A 623 -21.62 -3.73 15.35
C GLU A 623 -22.54 -4.86 15.83
N VAL A 624 -21.97 -6.05 16.04
CA VAL A 624 -22.70 -7.22 16.53
C VAL A 624 -22.77 -7.24 18.06
N ASN A 625 -21.67 -6.88 18.73
CA ASN A 625 -21.58 -6.86 20.18
C ASN A 625 -20.98 -5.54 20.70
N PRO A 626 -21.82 -4.57 21.07
CA PRO A 626 -21.37 -3.28 21.55
C PRO A 626 -20.85 -3.30 22.99
N SER A 627 -20.97 -4.42 23.71
CA SER A 627 -20.63 -4.50 25.15
C SER A 627 -19.19 -4.07 25.43
N GLU A 628 -19.03 -3.27 26.48
CA GLU A 628 -17.76 -2.80 27.05
C GLU A 628 -17.48 -3.43 28.42
N GLU A 629 -18.14 -4.54 28.77
CA GLU A 629 -17.91 -5.21 30.04
C GLU A 629 -16.89 -6.34 29.90
N TRP A 630 -15.80 -6.31 30.67
CA TRP A 630 -14.84 -7.41 30.78
C TRP A 630 -14.84 -7.97 32.20
N ASN A 631 -15.16 -9.25 32.35
CA ASN A 631 -15.07 -9.95 33.64
C ASN A 631 -14.74 -11.43 33.45
N ASP A 632 -14.37 -12.09 34.55
CA ASP A 632 -13.92 -13.48 34.54
C ASP A 632 -15.03 -14.46 34.13
N ASP A 633 -16.30 -14.15 34.44
CA ASP A 633 -17.43 -14.99 34.03
C ASP A 633 -17.64 -14.96 32.52
N MET A 634 -17.62 -13.79 31.90
CA MET A 634 -17.68 -13.64 30.45
C MET A 634 -16.48 -14.32 29.78
N THR A 635 -15.27 -14.13 30.32
CA THR A 635 -14.03 -14.73 29.80
C THR A 635 -14.11 -16.26 29.81
N LYS A 636 -14.60 -16.84 30.92
CA LYS A 636 -14.88 -18.28 31.06
C LYS A 636 -15.86 -18.78 30.01
N TYR A 637 -16.96 -18.06 29.77
CA TYR A 637 -17.96 -18.46 28.76
C TYR A 637 -17.43 -18.33 27.33
N ASP A 638 -16.73 -17.24 27.01
CA ASP A 638 -16.08 -17.03 25.71
C ASP A 638 -15.07 -18.15 25.42
N ALA A 639 -14.25 -18.53 26.41
CA ALA A 639 -13.30 -19.62 26.29
C ALA A 639 -14.00 -20.98 26.05
N TYR A 640 -15.08 -21.28 26.79
CA TYR A 640 -15.86 -22.51 26.57
C TYR A 640 -16.42 -22.58 25.14
N LEU A 641 -17.02 -21.49 24.64
CA LEU A 641 -17.60 -21.46 23.29
C LEU A 641 -16.52 -21.57 22.22
N ALA A 642 -15.38 -20.90 22.40
CA ALA A 642 -14.24 -21.03 21.50
C ALA A 642 -13.72 -22.48 21.43
N ILE A 643 -13.60 -23.17 22.58
CA ILE A 643 -13.17 -24.59 22.61
C ILE A 643 -14.22 -25.50 21.97
N LYS A 644 -15.51 -25.19 22.15
CA LYS A 644 -16.59 -25.91 21.48
C LYS A 644 -16.50 -25.77 19.96
N ASP A 645 -16.23 -24.56 19.48
CA ASP A 645 -16.01 -24.28 18.07
C ASP A 645 -14.71 -24.93 17.55
N PHE A 646 -13.64 -24.97 18.35
CA PHE A 646 -12.40 -25.68 18.03
C PHE A 646 -12.66 -27.15 17.69
N TYR A 647 -13.49 -27.85 18.46
CA TYR A 647 -13.85 -29.23 18.16
C TYR A 647 -14.76 -29.41 16.93
N THR A 648 -15.27 -28.32 16.33
CA THR A 648 -15.90 -28.38 15.00
C THR A 648 -14.85 -28.32 13.88
N VAL A 649 -13.72 -27.66 14.14
CA VAL A 649 -12.58 -27.54 13.21
C VAL A 649 -11.68 -28.78 13.29
N PHE A 650 -11.45 -29.31 14.50
CA PHE A 650 -10.61 -30.47 14.77
C PHE A 650 -11.38 -31.57 15.53
N PRO A 651 -12.41 -32.19 14.91
CA PRO A 651 -13.25 -33.19 15.56
C PRO A 651 -12.49 -34.43 16.03
N GLU A 652 -11.37 -34.77 15.40
CA GLU A 652 -10.47 -35.87 15.76
C GLU A 652 -9.91 -35.73 17.17
N HIS A 653 -9.80 -34.51 17.70
CA HIS A 653 -9.21 -34.28 19.03
C HIS A 653 -10.19 -34.44 20.19
N LYS A 654 -11.48 -34.70 19.93
CA LYS A 654 -12.52 -34.82 20.97
C LYS A 654 -12.26 -35.94 21.98
N ASN A 655 -11.60 -37.01 21.55
CA ASN A 655 -11.34 -38.19 22.37
C ASN A 655 -10.04 -38.10 23.17
N ASN A 656 -9.15 -37.16 22.83
CA ASN A 656 -7.88 -36.99 23.53
C ASN A 656 -8.13 -36.62 25.00
N ASP A 657 -7.24 -37.07 25.88
CA ASP A 657 -7.26 -36.67 27.28
C ASP A 657 -7.06 -35.14 27.37
N LEU A 658 -8.02 -34.44 27.94
CA LEU A 658 -8.04 -32.97 28.00
C LEU A 658 -7.46 -32.47 29.32
N TYR A 659 -6.50 -31.55 29.24
CA TYR A 659 -5.93 -30.83 30.38
C TYR A 659 -6.04 -29.31 30.18
N ILE A 660 -6.45 -28.61 31.24
CA ILE A 660 -6.53 -27.14 31.22
C ILE A 660 -5.38 -26.59 32.05
N THR A 661 -4.55 -25.77 31.42
CA THR A 661 -3.32 -25.28 32.01
C THR A 661 -3.18 -23.78 31.85
N GLY A 662 -2.44 -23.16 32.74
CA GLY A 662 -2.14 -21.75 32.61
C GLY A 662 -1.22 -21.26 33.70
N GLU A 663 -0.81 -20.00 33.58
CA GLU A 663 0.08 -19.38 34.55
C GLU A 663 -0.39 -18.00 35.01
N SER A 664 0.15 -17.51 36.12
CA SER A 664 -0.15 -16.15 36.60
C SER A 664 -1.67 -15.94 36.79
N TYR A 665 -2.30 -14.92 36.19
CA TYR A 665 -3.77 -14.76 36.20
C TYR A 665 -4.55 -15.93 35.56
N GLY A 666 -3.89 -16.84 34.83
CA GLY A 666 -4.43 -18.16 34.50
C GLY A 666 -4.84 -18.98 35.74
N GLY A 667 -4.35 -18.63 36.93
CA GLY A 667 -4.86 -19.09 38.22
C GLY A 667 -6.33 -18.77 38.48
N ILE A 668 -6.94 -17.82 37.76
CA ILE A 668 -8.38 -17.55 37.75
C ILE A 668 -9.06 -18.27 36.57
N TYR A 669 -8.50 -18.17 35.36
CA TYR A 669 -9.10 -18.74 34.14
C TYR A 669 -9.21 -20.27 34.19
N VAL A 670 -8.15 -20.96 34.62
CA VAL A 670 -8.09 -22.42 34.65
C VAL A 670 -9.17 -23.02 35.57
N PRO A 671 -9.27 -22.65 36.87
CA PRO A 671 -10.26 -23.26 37.75
C PRO A 671 -11.70 -22.86 37.41
N THR A 672 -11.93 -21.63 36.96
CA THR A 672 -13.29 -21.16 36.61
C THR A 672 -13.82 -21.90 35.38
N LEU A 673 -13.00 -22.08 34.33
CA LEU A 673 -13.35 -22.88 33.16
C LEU A 673 -13.52 -24.36 33.52
N ALA A 674 -12.59 -24.94 34.30
CA ALA A 674 -12.68 -26.33 34.71
C ALA A 674 -13.97 -26.64 35.48
N SER A 675 -14.38 -25.74 36.39
CA SER A 675 -15.64 -25.89 37.13
C SER A 675 -16.84 -25.92 36.19
N LEU A 676 -16.91 -24.99 35.22
CA LEU A 676 -17.97 -24.97 34.22
C LEU A 676 -18.01 -26.27 33.40
N LEU A 677 -16.85 -26.74 32.93
CA LEU A 677 -16.80 -27.98 32.13
C LEU A 677 -17.21 -29.21 32.94
N VAL A 678 -16.81 -29.31 34.22
CA VAL A 678 -17.24 -30.41 35.10
C VAL A 678 -18.76 -30.43 35.23
N ASP A 679 -19.40 -29.28 35.41
CA ASP A 679 -20.86 -29.20 35.53
C ASP A 679 -21.56 -29.57 34.21
N LEU A 680 -21.05 -29.09 33.07
CA LEU A 680 -21.57 -29.44 31.75
C LEU A 680 -21.42 -30.94 31.43
N ILE A 681 -20.31 -31.57 31.84
CA ILE A 681 -20.07 -33.02 31.69
C ILE A 681 -21.03 -33.82 32.57
N LYS A 682 -21.18 -33.45 33.85
CA LYS A 682 -22.13 -34.10 34.77
C LYS A 682 -23.56 -34.03 34.25
N ASN A 683 -23.93 -32.90 33.65
CA ASN A 683 -25.24 -32.68 33.05
C ASN A 683 -25.37 -33.26 31.63
N LYS A 684 -24.36 -33.97 31.12
CA LYS A 684 -24.32 -34.56 29.76
C LYS A 684 -24.57 -33.55 28.63
N THR A 685 -24.24 -32.28 28.87
CA THR A 685 -24.31 -31.22 27.84
C THR A 685 -23.14 -31.31 26.88
N ILE A 686 -21.98 -31.77 27.36
CA ILE A 686 -20.79 -32.08 26.59
C ILE A 686 -20.23 -33.45 27.02
N ASP A 687 -19.45 -34.07 26.15
CA ASP A 687 -18.84 -35.40 26.32
C ASP A 687 -17.30 -35.35 26.32
N TRP A 688 -16.72 -34.20 26.67
CA TRP A 688 -15.26 -34.00 26.63
C TRP A 688 -14.53 -34.76 27.73
N ASN A 689 -13.35 -35.26 27.40
CA ASN A 689 -12.55 -36.14 28.26
C ASN A 689 -11.60 -35.37 29.21
N LEU A 690 -12.15 -34.51 30.08
CA LEU A 690 -11.38 -33.71 31.04
C LEU A 690 -10.69 -34.59 32.09
N LYS A 691 -9.35 -34.57 32.13
CA LYS A 691 -8.52 -35.38 33.05
C LYS A 691 -7.90 -34.60 34.20
N GLY A 692 -7.59 -33.32 34.01
CA GLY A 692 -6.96 -32.53 35.06
C GLY A 692 -6.69 -31.08 34.70
N ILE A 693 -6.18 -30.36 35.70
CA ILE A 693 -5.74 -28.97 35.56
C ILE A 693 -4.34 -28.77 36.14
N ALA A 694 -3.57 -27.83 35.58
CA ALA A 694 -2.28 -27.43 36.13
C ALA A 694 -2.13 -25.90 36.11
N ILE A 695 -1.60 -25.33 37.18
CA ILE A 695 -1.46 -23.88 37.33
C ILE A 695 -0.02 -23.55 37.73
N GLY A 696 0.68 -22.78 36.91
CA GLY A 696 2.03 -22.28 37.19
C GLY A 696 1.98 -20.90 37.84
N ASN A 697 2.62 -20.71 39.00
CA ASN A 697 2.72 -19.40 39.66
C ASN A 697 1.41 -18.59 39.69
N GLY A 698 0.29 -19.27 39.97
CA GLY A 698 -1.05 -18.74 39.76
C GLY A 698 -1.46 -17.63 40.73
N TYR A 699 -2.21 -16.66 40.22
CA TYR A 699 -2.98 -15.72 41.03
C TYR A 699 -4.28 -16.40 41.49
N LEU A 700 -4.33 -16.84 42.75
CA LEU A 700 -5.45 -17.63 43.30
C LEU A 700 -6.31 -16.85 44.31
N SER A 701 -5.78 -15.77 44.91
CA SER A 701 -6.50 -14.96 45.90
C SER A 701 -5.94 -13.55 45.96
N GLY A 702 -6.80 -12.55 45.79
CA GLY A 702 -6.39 -11.14 45.89
C GLY A 702 -6.06 -10.68 47.30
N ILE A 703 -6.51 -11.40 48.33
CA ILE A 703 -6.16 -11.11 49.73
C ILE A 703 -4.76 -11.66 50.05
N GLN A 704 -4.43 -12.84 49.53
CA GLN A 704 -3.15 -13.51 49.83
C GLN A 704 -2.02 -13.09 48.89
N ASN A 705 -2.34 -12.56 47.71
CA ASN A 705 -1.36 -12.05 46.75
C ASN A 705 -1.17 -10.54 46.87
N VAL A 706 -0.12 -10.12 47.60
CA VAL A 706 0.26 -8.71 47.73
C VAL A 706 1.10 -8.29 46.52
N SER A 707 0.53 -7.45 45.64
CA SER A 707 1.26 -6.90 44.49
C SER A 707 2.22 -5.79 44.94
N PHE A 708 3.53 -6.04 44.89
CA PHE A 708 4.56 -5.03 45.21
C PHE A 708 4.84 -4.03 44.07
N PHE A 709 4.43 -4.33 42.83
CA PHE A 709 4.67 -3.47 41.66
C PHE A 709 3.36 -3.06 41.00
N LYS A 710 2.95 -1.81 41.21
CA LYS A 710 1.67 -1.26 40.69
C LYS A 710 1.68 -0.99 39.17
N ASN A 711 2.80 -1.20 38.47
CA ASN A 711 3.03 -0.67 37.11
C ASN A 711 3.59 -1.64 36.05
N ASP A 712 3.96 -2.89 36.35
CA ASP A 712 4.64 -3.77 35.38
C ASP A 712 3.71 -4.44 34.35
N TYR A 713 2.41 -4.56 34.62
CA TYR A 713 1.43 -5.09 33.64
C TYR A 713 1.34 -4.27 32.35
N ASN A 714 1.81 -3.01 32.36
CA ASN A 714 1.72 -2.09 31.23
C ASN A 714 2.77 -2.32 30.12
N PHE A 715 3.77 -3.18 30.32
CA PHE A 715 4.84 -3.38 29.33
C PHE A 715 4.57 -4.51 28.32
N TYR A 716 3.73 -5.49 28.65
CA TYR A 716 3.56 -6.71 27.84
C TYR A 716 2.12 -7.12 27.54
N CYS A 717 1.13 -6.54 28.24
CA CYS A 717 -0.24 -7.04 28.19
C CYS A 717 -1.23 -5.95 27.74
N THR A 718 -2.30 -6.38 27.08
CA THR A 718 -3.37 -5.47 26.65
C THR A 718 -4.03 -4.87 27.89
N LYS A 719 -4.18 -3.55 27.89
CA LYS A 719 -4.87 -2.85 28.97
C LYS A 719 -6.37 -3.14 28.86
N LEU A 720 -6.87 -4.03 29.71
CA LEU A 720 -8.30 -4.20 29.93
C LEU A 720 -8.77 -3.06 30.85
N SER A 721 -9.83 -2.36 30.46
CA SER A 721 -10.33 -1.16 31.15
C SER A 721 -11.09 -1.49 32.42
#